data_AF-F2DZD2-F1
#
_entry.id   AF-F2DZD2-F1
#
_cell.length_a   1.000
_cell.length_b   1.000
_cell.length_c   1.000
_cell.angle_alpha   90.00
_cell.angle_beta   90.00
_cell.angle_gamma   90.00
#
_symmetry.space_group_name_H-M   'P 1'
#
loop_
_entity.id
_entity.type
_entity.pdbx_description
1 polymer ?
#
loop_
_entity_poly.entity_id
_entity_poly.type
_entity_poly.pdbx_seq_one_letter_code
_entity_poly.pdbx_strand_id
1 'polypeptide(L)'
;MAPPPPRELLAVVEAALLGPAPASPAQRVELLHAVRDAASAFRALLSYPVPKASDRTQVEAKEVRLSDMPPITLDDTDVHTALKLSDELNLNEIECVRLLVSANREWVLYGREPLEIYRLAAGLWYMERRDLITSLYILLRSAVLDQGLDAVLMYEIQNQMEALFSDGLRQRIITLVKELNREEPSGIGRPSSERYVLDFRGALVERRAIVSRERLSLSHCLALSALIKLMGPKEVKDTFSILKDCAAEVNENSTVELQITYGVLFSLVITFVSDALSNSHEKTSLPSSDSSFRHEFHELVMKTCNDTTAEGFVGVVRLAWAVLLMLTQDRNSGRDSVINASSRALTDIWSCLDTICRLNAFKFLRERVMQAAAYQNDDDDIVYMYTGYAHKLMMCFLSHPTSRDKIKEIKEKAMNALSPYSLPRDHREDPNISGEQIGQPTNQPFVSLLELVGEIYQKEPELVHGNEELWTFVVYAGEDHTNTQTLVAFLGLLSTLASSDVGAAKVYELLQGKIYRSVGWNTLFDCLSIYEEKFKKSLQSPTSMLPDFPEADAQALVAYLAVLQKVVENGNPSERRKWFPDIEPLFKLLSYENVPPYLKGALRNSITAFVKVSPQLKDAVWSYLEQYDLPVVTVPPGQHAATQVYDMRFELNEVEARRESYPSTISFLNLVNALIA
;
A
#
# COMPACT_ATOMS: atom_id res chain seq x y z
N MET A 1 -3.88 -11.73 -41.37
CA MET A 1 -4.49 -13.01 -40.95
C MET A 1 -5.56 -12.69 -39.91
N ALA A 2 -6.49 -13.61 -39.64
CA ALA A 2 -7.37 -13.46 -38.49
C ALA A 2 -6.51 -13.48 -37.20
N PRO A 3 -6.87 -12.71 -36.15
CA PRO A 3 -6.13 -12.75 -34.89
C PRO A 3 -6.18 -14.17 -34.30
N PRO A 4 -5.11 -14.63 -33.63
CA PRO A 4 -5.13 -15.92 -32.96
C PRO A 4 -6.23 -15.95 -31.88
N PRO A 5 -6.83 -17.12 -31.61
CA PRO A 5 -7.73 -17.29 -30.48
C PRO A 5 -7.07 -16.80 -29.17
N PRO A 6 -7.79 -16.12 -28.26
CA PRO A 6 -7.21 -15.55 -27.03
C PRO A 6 -6.42 -16.56 -26.19
N ARG A 7 -6.89 -17.81 -26.12
CA ARG A 7 -6.22 -18.89 -25.40
C ARG A 7 -4.87 -19.27 -26.02
N GLU A 8 -4.77 -19.28 -27.35
CA GLU A 8 -3.52 -19.55 -28.07
C GLU A 8 -2.54 -18.39 -27.90
N LEU A 9 -3.03 -17.15 -27.98
CA LEU A 9 -2.23 -15.96 -27.71
C LEU A 9 -1.63 -16.00 -26.29
N LEU A 10 -2.46 -16.29 -25.29
CA LEU A 10 -2.00 -16.38 -23.90
C LEU A 10 -0.91 -17.45 -23.75
N ALA A 11 -1.11 -18.64 -24.33
CA ALA A 11 -0.12 -19.70 -24.25
C ALA A 11 1.25 -19.30 -24.87
N VAL A 12 1.24 -18.57 -26.00
CA VAL A 12 2.47 -18.05 -26.61
C VAL A 12 3.13 -16.99 -25.72
N VAL A 13 2.34 -16.09 -25.13
CA VAL A 13 2.82 -15.04 -24.22
C VAL A 13 3.44 -15.64 -22.96
N GLU A 14 2.76 -16.59 -22.31
CA GLU A 14 3.26 -17.28 -21.11
C GLU A 14 4.54 -18.08 -21.41
N ALA A 15 4.56 -18.83 -22.52
CA ALA A 15 5.72 -19.63 -22.91
C ALA A 15 6.98 -18.79 -23.17
N ALA A 16 6.80 -17.56 -23.67
CA ALA A 16 7.91 -16.66 -23.97
C ALA A 16 8.34 -15.80 -22.76
N LEU A 17 7.40 -15.36 -21.91
CA LEU A 17 7.67 -14.34 -20.89
C LEU A 17 7.67 -14.86 -19.45
N LEU A 18 6.99 -15.98 -19.18
CA LEU A 18 6.91 -16.59 -17.84
C LEU A 18 7.61 -17.95 -17.77
N GLY A 19 8.28 -18.36 -18.85
CA GLY A 19 9.01 -19.62 -18.90
C GLY A 19 10.17 -19.67 -17.91
N PRO A 20 10.53 -20.85 -17.39
CA PRO A 20 11.63 -21.01 -16.42
C PRO A 20 13.03 -20.75 -17.02
N ALA A 21 13.11 -20.63 -18.35
CA ALA A 21 14.32 -20.35 -19.09
C ALA A 21 14.09 -19.16 -20.03
N PRO A 22 15.15 -18.40 -20.38
CA PRO A 22 15.04 -17.30 -21.34
C PRO A 22 14.43 -17.76 -22.67
N ALA A 23 13.55 -16.93 -23.24
CA ALA A 23 12.90 -17.23 -24.52
C ALA A 23 13.92 -17.54 -25.62
N SER A 24 13.75 -18.69 -26.26
CA SER A 24 14.53 -19.06 -27.45
C SER A 24 14.24 -18.10 -28.61
N PRO A 25 15.16 -17.96 -29.60
CA PRO A 25 14.93 -17.10 -30.77
C PRO A 25 13.63 -17.41 -31.52
N ALA A 26 13.23 -18.68 -31.58
CA ALA A 26 11.97 -19.09 -32.20
C ALA A 26 10.76 -18.58 -31.43
N GLN A 27 10.74 -18.74 -30.10
CA GLN A 27 9.66 -18.24 -29.24
C GLN A 27 9.54 -16.72 -29.28
N ARG A 28 10.67 -16.00 -29.39
CA ARG A 28 10.64 -14.53 -29.55
C ARG A 28 9.96 -14.11 -30.85
N VAL A 29 10.32 -14.75 -31.97
CA VAL A 29 9.68 -14.46 -33.27
C VAL A 29 8.20 -14.79 -33.24
N GLU A 30 7.84 -15.95 -32.66
CA GLU A 30 6.46 -16.37 -32.49
C GLU A 30 5.65 -15.38 -31.65
N LEU A 31 6.19 -14.94 -30.51
CA LEU A 31 5.58 -13.91 -29.66
C LEU A 31 5.31 -12.62 -30.43
N LEU A 32 6.33 -12.05 -31.06
CA LEU A 32 6.20 -10.77 -31.77
C LEU A 32 5.22 -10.85 -32.94
N HIS A 33 5.15 -12.01 -33.61
CA HIS A 33 4.16 -12.27 -34.65
C HIS A 33 2.75 -12.39 -34.07
N ALA A 34 2.57 -13.17 -33.00
CA ALA A 34 1.28 -13.37 -32.35
C ALA A 34 0.70 -12.05 -31.81
N VAL A 35 1.52 -11.22 -31.17
CA VAL A 35 1.11 -9.90 -30.66
C VAL A 35 0.71 -8.97 -31.80
N ARG A 36 1.46 -8.96 -32.91
CA ARG A 36 1.13 -8.16 -34.10
C ARG A 36 -0.19 -8.63 -34.73
N ASP A 37 -0.42 -9.92 -34.85
CA ASP A 37 -1.66 -10.47 -35.41
C ASP A 37 -2.86 -10.24 -34.48
N ALA A 38 -2.64 -10.22 -33.17
CA ALA A 38 -3.63 -9.89 -32.15
C ALA A 38 -3.90 -8.38 -31.98
N ALA A 39 -3.19 -7.50 -32.70
CA ALA A 39 -3.28 -6.05 -32.51
C ALA A 39 -4.71 -5.50 -32.68
N SER A 40 -5.51 -6.04 -33.60
CA SER A 40 -6.92 -5.63 -33.75
C SER A 40 -7.78 -6.06 -32.56
N ALA A 41 -7.54 -7.25 -32.00
CA ALA A 41 -8.23 -7.74 -30.81
C ALA A 41 -7.90 -6.87 -29.58
N PHE A 42 -6.63 -6.47 -29.41
CA PHE A 42 -6.26 -5.52 -28.37
C PHE A 42 -6.86 -4.14 -28.58
N ARG A 43 -6.89 -3.59 -29.80
CA ARG A 43 -7.53 -2.28 -30.04
C ARG A 43 -9.02 -2.30 -29.72
N ALA A 44 -9.72 -3.37 -30.10
CA ALA A 44 -11.14 -3.53 -29.85
C ALA A 44 -11.45 -3.80 -28.37
N LEU A 45 -10.56 -4.53 -27.67
CA LEU A 45 -10.60 -5.03 -26.30
C LEU A 45 -12.01 -5.20 -25.72
N LEU A 46 -12.46 -6.44 -25.62
CA LEU A 46 -13.80 -6.80 -25.13
C LEU A 46 -14.95 -6.12 -25.91
N SER A 47 -14.70 -5.67 -27.14
CA SER A 47 -15.76 -5.22 -28.05
C SER A 47 -16.17 -6.39 -28.92
N TYR A 48 -17.37 -6.90 -28.65
CA TYR A 48 -17.92 -8.07 -29.33
C TYR A 48 -19.09 -7.66 -30.23
N PRO A 49 -19.39 -8.44 -31.30
CA PRO A 49 -20.56 -8.20 -32.13
C PRO A 49 -21.85 -8.26 -31.30
N VAL A 50 -22.70 -7.23 -31.44
CA VAL A 50 -23.99 -7.12 -30.76
C VAL A 50 -25.08 -7.96 -31.46
N PRO A 51 -26.22 -8.25 -30.79
CA PRO A 51 -27.35 -8.96 -31.38
C PRO A 51 -27.81 -8.34 -32.71
N LYS A 52 -28.15 -9.19 -33.68
CA LYS A 52 -28.50 -8.74 -35.04
C LYS A 52 -29.70 -9.52 -35.57
N ALA A 53 -30.75 -8.81 -35.97
CA ALA A 53 -32.03 -9.42 -36.35
C ALA A 53 -31.93 -10.47 -37.47
N SER A 54 -31.06 -10.27 -38.46
CA SER A 54 -30.84 -11.26 -39.52
C SER A 54 -30.24 -12.56 -39.00
N ASP A 55 -29.34 -12.44 -38.03
CA ASP A 55 -28.57 -13.54 -37.46
C ASP A 55 -29.46 -14.31 -36.47
N ARG A 56 -30.29 -13.57 -35.71
CA ARG A 56 -31.38 -14.14 -34.91
C ARG A 56 -32.35 -14.99 -35.74
N THR A 57 -32.80 -14.46 -36.88
CA THR A 57 -33.69 -15.19 -37.80
C THR A 57 -33.02 -16.47 -38.32
N GLN A 58 -31.71 -16.43 -38.55
CA GLN A 58 -30.95 -17.60 -38.99
C GLN A 58 -30.88 -18.68 -37.89
N VAL A 59 -30.65 -18.30 -36.64
CA VAL A 59 -30.67 -19.23 -35.50
C VAL A 59 -32.06 -19.82 -35.29
N GLU A 60 -33.12 -19.00 -35.38
CA GLU A 60 -34.52 -19.46 -35.30
C GLU A 60 -34.91 -20.42 -36.43
N ALA A 61 -34.30 -20.26 -37.60
CA ALA A 61 -34.46 -21.17 -38.75
C ALA A 61 -33.72 -22.51 -38.58
N LYS A 62 -32.99 -22.71 -37.46
CA LYS A 62 -32.27 -23.95 -37.09
C LYS A 62 -31.10 -24.34 -38.00
N GLU A 63 -30.76 -23.55 -39.01
CA GLU A 63 -29.62 -23.79 -39.90
C GLU A 63 -28.66 -22.61 -39.87
N VAL A 64 -27.55 -22.78 -39.14
CA VAL A 64 -26.56 -21.73 -38.90
C VAL A 64 -25.27 -22.03 -39.65
N ARG A 65 -24.64 -21.00 -40.21
CA ARG A 65 -23.34 -21.10 -40.86
C ARG A 65 -22.30 -20.34 -40.05
N LEU A 66 -21.38 -21.06 -39.41
CA LEU A 66 -20.20 -20.48 -38.81
C LEU A 66 -19.11 -20.29 -39.88
N SER A 67 -18.18 -19.35 -39.67
CA SER A 67 -17.01 -19.21 -40.55
C SER A 67 -16.26 -20.55 -40.59
N ASP A 68 -15.87 -20.97 -41.79
CA ASP A 68 -15.02 -22.15 -42.02
C ASP A 68 -15.62 -23.51 -41.57
N MET A 69 -16.94 -23.58 -41.36
CA MET A 69 -17.66 -24.80 -40.98
C MET A 69 -18.84 -25.07 -41.94
N PRO A 70 -19.21 -26.36 -42.15
CA PRO A 70 -20.44 -26.71 -42.85
C PRO A 70 -21.68 -26.20 -42.08
N PRO A 71 -22.85 -26.06 -42.73
CA PRO A 71 -24.09 -25.68 -42.04
C PRO A 71 -24.37 -26.60 -40.85
N ILE A 72 -24.62 -25.98 -39.70
CA ILE A 72 -24.93 -26.65 -38.43
C ILE A 72 -26.43 -26.64 -38.25
N THR A 73 -27.00 -27.82 -37.96
CA THR A 73 -28.41 -27.96 -37.61
C THR A 73 -28.57 -27.91 -36.09
N LEU A 74 -29.47 -27.07 -35.61
CA LEU A 74 -29.74 -26.86 -34.19
C LEU A 74 -31.06 -27.53 -33.80
N ASP A 75 -31.12 -28.10 -32.59
CA ASP A 75 -32.39 -28.52 -31.99
C ASP A 75 -33.10 -27.35 -31.28
N ASP A 76 -34.31 -27.58 -30.78
CA ASP A 76 -35.09 -26.52 -30.09
C ASP A 76 -34.41 -26.04 -28.80
N THR A 77 -33.63 -26.89 -28.14
CA THR A 77 -32.89 -26.57 -26.91
C THR A 77 -31.70 -25.68 -27.22
N ASP A 78 -30.93 -26.00 -28.25
CA ASP A 78 -29.79 -25.23 -28.72
C ASP A 78 -30.22 -23.83 -29.20
N VAL A 79 -31.32 -23.75 -29.96
CA VAL A 79 -31.90 -22.45 -30.35
C VAL A 79 -32.29 -21.63 -29.12
N HIS A 80 -33.02 -22.23 -28.17
CA HIS A 80 -33.43 -21.52 -26.96
C HIS A 80 -32.21 -21.04 -26.14
N THR A 81 -31.18 -21.88 -26.02
CA THR A 81 -29.97 -21.57 -25.26
C THR A 81 -29.15 -20.48 -25.94
N ALA A 82 -29.01 -20.52 -27.26
CA ALA A 82 -28.29 -19.51 -28.04
C ALA A 82 -28.96 -18.13 -27.90
N LEU A 83 -30.29 -18.07 -28.00
CA LEU A 83 -31.05 -16.83 -27.84
C LEU A 83 -30.98 -16.31 -26.39
N LYS A 84 -31.04 -17.20 -25.40
CA LYS A 84 -30.84 -16.82 -23.98
C LYS A 84 -29.44 -16.25 -23.75
N LEU A 85 -28.39 -16.86 -24.30
CA LEU A 85 -27.02 -16.33 -24.23
C LEU A 85 -26.92 -14.95 -24.89
N SER A 86 -27.50 -14.79 -26.08
CA SER A 86 -27.50 -13.53 -26.81
C SER A 86 -28.17 -12.41 -26.02
N ASP A 87 -29.34 -12.69 -25.44
CA ASP A 87 -30.11 -11.71 -24.67
C ASP A 87 -29.43 -11.36 -23.33
N GLU A 88 -28.78 -12.31 -22.64
CA GLU A 88 -28.12 -12.06 -21.35
C GLU A 88 -26.73 -11.45 -21.47
N LEU A 89 -25.95 -11.84 -22.48
CA LEU A 89 -24.59 -11.35 -22.71
C LEU A 89 -24.53 -10.15 -23.68
N ASN A 90 -25.67 -9.77 -24.27
CA ASN A 90 -25.75 -8.81 -25.37
C ASN A 90 -24.75 -9.14 -26.49
N LEU A 91 -24.75 -10.40 -26.89
CA LEU A 91 -23.79 -10.99 -27.83
C LEU A 91 -24.52 -11.48 -29.08
N ASN A 92 -23.90 -11.34 -30.25
CA ASN A 92 -24.47 -11.80 -31.51
C ASN A 92 -24.87 -13.29 -31.48
N GLU A 93 -25.99 -13.61 -32.10
CA GLU A 93 -26.57 -14.96 -32.08
C GLU A 93 -25.66 -16.02 -32.72
N ILE A 94 -24.91 -15.69 -33.78
CA ILE A 94 -23.96 -16.63 -34.43
C ILE A 94 -22.79 -16.93 -33.48
N GLU A 95 -22.33 -15.93 -32.75
CA GLU A 95 -21.26 -16.07 -31.77
C GLU A 95 -21.70 -16.92 -30.57
N CYS A 96 -22.96 -16.78 -30.14
CA CYS A 96 -23.56 -17.66 -29.14
C CYS A 96 -23.61 -19.12 -29.60
N VAL A 97 -23.93 -19.37 -30.88
CA VAL A 97 -23.88 -20.72 -31.45
C VAL A 97 -22.44 -21.27 -31.50
N ARG A 98 -21.44 -20.44 -31.82
CA ARG A 98 -20.02 -20.85 -31.74
C ARG A 98 -19.66 -21.31 -30.33
N LEU A 99 -20.03 -20.52 -29.31
CA LEU A 99 -19.79 -20.87 -27.91
C LEU A 99 -20.50 -22.16 -27.50
N LEU A 100 -21.73 -22.41 -27.97
CA LEU A 100 -22.42 -23.68 -27.73
C LEU A 100 -21.73 -24.87 -28.38
N VAL A 101 -21.21 -24.71 -29.60
CA VAL A 101 -20.43 -25.75 -30.27
C VAL A 101 -19.15 -26.05 -29.49
N SER A 102 -18.44 -25.01 -29.03
CA SER A 102 -17.25 -25.17 -28.18
C SER A 102 -17.60 -25.85 -26.85
N ALA A 103 -18.69 -25.44 -26.21
CA ALA A 103 -19.14 -26.02 -24.95
C ALA A 103 -19.46 -27.51 -25.12
N ASN A 104 -20.17 -27.89 -26.18
CA ASN A 104 -20.48 -29.29 -26.49
C ASN A 104 -19.23 -30.13 -26.80
N ARG A 105 -18.17 -29.54 -27.37
CA ARG A 105 -16.88 -30.23 -27.60
C ARG A 105 -16.12 -30.50 -26.31
N GLU A 106 -16.13 -29.56 -25.36
CA GLU A 106 -15.44 -29.71 -24.08
C GLU A 106 -16.23 -30.59 -23.09
N TRP A 107 -17.56 -30.60 -23.18
CA TRP A 107 -18.48 -31.22 -22.21
C TRP A 107 -18.79 -32.72 -22.46
N VAL A 108 -18.12 -33.40 -23.41
CA VAL A 108 -18.39 -34.81 -23.78
C VAL A 108 -18.33 -35.81 -22.60
N LEU A 109 -17.90 -35.39 -21.41
CA LEU A 109 -17.74 -36.21 -20.21
C LEU A 109 -18.85 -36.09 -19.13
N TYR A 110 -19.79 -35.13 -19.22
CA TYR A 110 -20.86 -34.94 -18.21
C TYR A 110 -22.26 -34.67 -18.82
N GLY A 111 -23.31 -34.80 -18.01
CA GLY A 111 -24.73 -34.93 -18.42
C GLY A 111 -25.31 -33.77 -19.24
N ARG A 112 -26.48 -34.02 -19.85
CA ARG A 112 -27.16 -33.15 -20.84
C ARG A 112 -28.18 -32.17 -20.22
N GLU A 113 -27.85 -31.43 -19.17
CA GLU A 113 -28.78 -30.40 -18.68
C GLU A 113 -28.60 -29.06 -19.44
N PRO A 114 -29.67 -28.48 -20.02
CA PRO A 114 -29.58 -27.24 -20.79
C PRO A 114 -28.94 -26.07 -20.03
N LEU A 115 -29.18 -26.00 -18.72
CA LEU A 115 -28.64 -24.96 -17.86
C LEU A 115 -27.11 -25.09 -17.69
N GLU A 116 -26.58 -26.31 -17.63
CA GLU A 116 -25.15 -26.52 -17.49
C GLU A 116 -24.40 -26.16 -18.78
N ILE A 117 -24.96 -26.54 -19.94
CA ILE A 117 -24.44 -26.15 -21.26
C ILE A 117 -24.44 -24.62 -21.40
N TYR A 118 -25.53 -23.95 -20.99
CA TYR A 118 -25.60 -22.49 -20.93
C TYR A 118 -24.45 -21.92 -20.08
N ARG A 119 -24.28 -22.43 -18.84
CA ARG A 119 -23.29 -21.92 -17.90
C ARG A 119 -21.87 -22.14 -18.38
N LEU A 120 -21.58 -23.25 -19.05
CA LEU A 120 -20.28 -23.49 -19.67
C LEU A 120 -20.06 -22.55 -20.85
N ALA A 121 -21.03 -22.41 -21.76
CA ALA A 121 -20.90 -21.53 -22.92
C ALA A 121 -20.65 -20.06 -22.50
N ALA A 122 -21.38 -19.58 -21.50
CA ALA A 122 -21.13 -18.27 -20.90
C ALA A 122 -19.76 -18.21 -20.20
N GLY A 123 -19.36 -19.28 -19.52
CA GLY A 123 -18.05 -19.40 -18.90
C GLY A 123 -16.88 -19.33 -19.88
N LEU A 124 -17.00 -19.98 -21.04
CA LEU A 124 -16.03 -19.91 -22.14
C LEU A 124 -15.89 -18.49 -22.68
N TRP A 125 -16.99 -17.76 -22.80
CA TRP A 125 -16.93 -16.35 -23.20
C TRP A 125 -16.13 -15.49 -22.21
N TYR A 126 -16.39 -15.63 -20.91
CA TYR A 126 -15.59 -14.95 -19.88
C TYR A 126 -14.12 -15.40 -19.88
N MET A 127 -13.85 -16.66 -20.25
CA MET A 127 -12.49 -17.16 -20.38
C MET A 127 -11.72 -16.48 -21.50
N GLU A 128 -12.33 -16.38 -22.69
CA GLU A 128 -11.71 -15.72 -23.84
C GLU A 128 -11.42 -14.24 -23.52
N ARG A 129 -12.32 -13.56 -22.80
CA ARG A 129 -12.09 -12.20 -22.27
C ARG A 129 -10.88 -12.15 -21.35
N ARG A 130 -10.87 -13.03 -20.32
CA ARG A 130 -9.79 -13.11 -19.33
C ARG A 130 -8.45 -13.42 -19.97
N ASP A 131 -8.38 -14.35 -20.91
CA ASP A 131 -7.14 -14.76 -21.54
C ASP A 131 -6.53 -13.61 -22.36
N LEU A 132 -7.38 -12.80 -23.02
CA LEU A 132 -6.95 -11.58 -23.71
C LEU A 132 -6.44 -10.51 -22.74
N ILE A 133 -7.15 -10.25 -21.63
CA ILE A 133 -6.72 -9.30 -20.61
C ILE A 133 -5.41 -9.75 -19.94
N THR A 134 -5.28 -11.05 -19.67
CA THR A 134 -4.09 -11.64 -19.04
C THR A 134 -2.89 -11.54 -19.98
N SER A 135 -3.09 -11.81 -21.28
CA SER A 135 -2.05 -11.60 -22.30
C SER A 135 -1.56 -10.15 -22.31
N LEU A 136 -2.50 -9.18 -22.30
CA LEU A 136 -2.16 -7.76 -22.21
C LEU A 136 -1.40 -7.43 -20.92
N TYR A 137 -1.87 -7.92 -19.77
CA TYR A 137 -1.24 -7.70 -18.48
C TYR A 137 0.21 -8.20 -18.47
N ILE A 138 0.46 -9.43 -18.93
CA ILE A 138 1.82 -10.01 -18.97
C ILE A 138 2.72 -9.20 -19.90
N LEU A 139 2.23 -8.80 -21.09
CA LEU A 139 2.99 -7.96 -22.03
C LEU A 139 3.38 -6.62 -21.41
N LEU A 140 2.43 -5.94 -20.75
CA LEU A 140 2.69 -4.66 -20.09
C LEU A 140 3.65 -4.80 -18.91
N ARG A 141 3.46 -5.81 -18.06
CA ARG A 141 4.33 -6.13 -16.92
C ARG A 141 5.76 -6.37 -17.39
N SER A 142 5.93 -7.21 -18.41
CA SER A 142 7.23 -7.56 -18.99
C SER A 142 7.94 -6.38 -19.67
N ALA A 143 7.19 -5.38 -20.14
CA ALA A 143 7.76 -4.21 -20.79
C ALA A 143 8.33 -3.18 -19.81
N VAL A 144 7.90 -3.19 -18.54
CA VAL A 144 8.20 -2.09 -17.58
C VAL A 144 8.80 -2.55 -16.27
N LEU A 145 8.62 -3.81 -15.88
CA LEU A 145 9.21 -4.38 -14.68
C LEU A 145 10.44 -5.21 -15.06
N ASP A 146 11.53 -5.04 -14.31
CA ASP A 146 12.75 -5.80 -14.52
C ASP A 146 12.55 -7.25 -14.01
N GLN A 147 12.22 -8.13 -14.94
CA GLN A 147 12.04 -9.57 -14.69
C GLN A 147 13.25 -10.39 -15.17
N GLY A 148 14.41 -9.75 -15.39
CA GLY A 148 15.58 -10.42 -15.95
C GLY A 148 15.42 -10.81 -17.43
N LEU A 149 14.52 -10.13 -18.15
CA LEU A 149 14.30 -10.31 -19.58
C LEU A 149 15.43 -9.66 -20.40
N ASP A 150 15.64 -10.20 -21.60
CA ASP A 150 16.58 -9.61 -22.55
C ASP A 150 16.15 -8.20 -22.97
N ALA A 151 17.07 -7.24 -22.88
CA ALA A 151 16.79 -5.82 -23.10
C ALA A 151 16.24 -5.52 -24.50
N VAL A 152 16.68 -6.26 -25.52
CA VAL A 152 16.16 -6.12 -26.89
C VAL A 152 14.70 -6.54 -26.97
N LEU A 153 14.37 -7.70 -26.39
CA LEU A 153 12.99 -8.19 -26.35
C LEU A 153 12.06 -7.25 -25.58
N MET A 154 12.50 -6.74 -24.42
CA MET A 154 11.73 -5.75 -23.65
C MET A 154 11.41 -4.51 -24.49
N TYR A 155 12.42 -3.98 -25.20
CA TYR A 155 12.25 -2.82 -26.07
C TYR A 155 11.29 -3.09 -27.24
N GLU A 156 11.35 -4.28 -27.86
CA GLU A 156 10.44 -4.68 -28.94
C GLU A 156 8.98 -4.78 -28.46
N ILE A 157 8.74 -5.36 -27.27
CA ILE A 157 7.41 -5.41 -26.65
C ILE A 157 6.92 -4.00 -26.35
N GLN A 158 7.78 -3.17 -25.72
CA GLN A 158 7.46 -1.78 -25.40
C GLN A 158 7.01 -0.99 -26.64
N ASN A 159 7.73 -1.10 -27.75
CA ASN A 159 7.38 -0.44 -29.01
C ASN A 159 6.01 -0.89 -29.56
N GLN A 160 5.71 -2.19 -29.50
CA GLN A 160 4.41 -2.70 -29.93
C GLN A 160 3.27 -2.20 -29.04
N MET A 161 3.48 -2.16 -27.72
CA MET A 161 2.49 -1.61 -26.78
C MET A 161 2.28 -0.11 -26.98
N GLU A 162 3.35 0.64 -27.24
CA GLU A 162 3.26 2.08 -27.52
C GLU A 162 2.45 2.38 -28.79
N ALA A 163 2.62 1.57 -29.85
CA ALA A 163 1.81 1.67 -31.05
C ALA A 163 0.32 1.42 -30.74
N LEU A 164 -0.01 0.40 -29.94
CA LEU A 164 -1.40 0.13 -29.54
C LEU A 164 -2.00 1.27 -28.72
N PHE A 165 -1.23 1.90 -27.83
CA PHE A 165 -1.72 3.07 -27.09
C PHE A 165 -1.98 4.26 -27.99
N SER A 166 -1.12 4.48 -28.98
CA SER A 166 -1.30 5.53 -29.98
C SER A 166 -2.56 5.28 -30.83
N ASP A 167 -2.95 4.02 -30.99
CA ASP A 167 -4.18 3.59 -31.67
C ASP A 167 -5.43 3.54 -30.74
N GLY A 168 -5.34 4.03 -29.50
CA GLY A 168 -6.49 4.19 -28.60
C GLY A 168 -6.73 3.06 -27.60
N LEU A 169 -5.84 2.07 -27.49
CA LEU A 169 -5.97 0.98 -26.51
C LEU A 169 -6.15 1.52 -25.07
N ARG A 170 -5.39 2.55 -24.68
CA ARG A 170 -5.48 3.10 -23.32
C ARG A 170 -6.84 3.71 -23.03
N GLN A 171 -7.37 4.49 -23.97
CA GLN A 171 -8.72 5.04 -23.85
C GLN A 171 -9.76 3.91 -23.72
N ARG A 172 -9.57 2.79 -24.45
CA ARG A 172 -10.45 1.63 -24.32
C ARG A 172 -10.34 0.98 -22.92
N ILE A 173 -9.15 0.82 -22.37
CA ILE A 173 -8.94 0.32 -20.99
C ILE A 173 -9.65 1.22 -19.97
N ILE A 174 -9.44 2.54 -20.06
CA ILE A 174 -10.10 3.56 -19.22
C ILE A 174 -11.63 3.35 -19.28
N THR A 175 -12.19 3.32 -20.49
CA THR A 175 -13.62 3.10 -20.70
C THR A 175 -14.11 1.79 -20.10
N LEU A 176 -13.38 0.68 -20.25
CA LEU A 176 -13.77 -0.64 -19.74
C LEU A 176 -13.81 -0.72 -18.21
N VAL A 177 -12.85 -0.10 -17.50
CA VAL A 177 -12.87 -0.08 -16.02
C VAL A 177 -14.20 0.46 -15.48
N LYS A 178 -14.81 1.40 -16.20
CA LYS A 178 -16.13 1.98 -15.91
C LYS A 178 -17.29 1.17 -16.48
N GLU A 179 -17.23 0.76 -17.74
CA GLU A 179 -18.32 0.03 -18.42
C GLU A 179 -18.62 -1.31 -17.75
N LEU A 180 -17.56 -2.07 -17.41
CA LEU A 180 -17.70 -3.38 -16.80
C LEU A 180 -18.37 -3.32 -15.42
N ASN A 181 -18.29 -2.19 -14.71
CA ASN A 181 -19.01 -2.06 -13.43
C ASN A 181 -20.53 -2.19 -13.60
N ARG A 182 -21.05 -1.85 -14.78
CA ARG A 182 -22.49 -1.96 -15.08
C ARG A 182 -22.93 -3.40 -15.36
N GLU A 183 -22.00 -4.35 -15.43
CA GLU A 183 -22.30 -5.76 -15.68
C GLU A 183 -22.73 -6.53 -14.40
N GLU A 184 -22.87 -5.89 -13.22
CA GLU A 184 -23.30 -6.53 -11.95
C GLU A 184 -24.63 -5.99 -11.36
N PRO A 185 -25.48 -6.78 -10.66
CA PRO A 185 -25.67 -8.24 -10.66
C PRO A 185 -26.72 -8.70 -11.70
N SER A 186 -27.25 -7.78 -12.51
CA SER A 186 -28.20 -8.06 -13.58
C SER A 186 -27.53 -8.24 -14.95
N GLY A 187 -26.27 -7.82 -15.10
CA GLY A 187 -25.66 -7.66 -16.42
C GLY A 187 -26.43 -6.63 -17.25
N ILE A 188 -26.17 -6.63 -18.55
CA ILE A 188 -27.12 -6.10 -19.54
C ILE A 188 -28.45 -6.91 -19.54
N GLY A 189 -28.51 -8.00 -18.77
CA GLY A 189 -29.70 -8.82 -18.61
C GLY A 189 -30.69 -8.34 -17.55
N ARG A 190 -31.83 -9.03 -17.52
CA ARG A 190 -32.98 -8.72 -16.67
C ARG A 190 -32.73 -9.20 -15.22
N PRO A 191 -33.54 -8.81 -14.23
CA PRO A 191 -33.43 -9.34 -12.86
C PRO A 191 -33.46 -10.87 -12.72
N SER A 192 -33.81 -11.58 -13.79
CA SER A 192 -33.84 -13.05 -13.93
C SER A 192 -32.60 -13.67 -14.57
N SER A 193 -31.54 -12.90 -14.87
CA SER A 193 -30.31 -13.42 -15.49
C SER A 193 -29.63 -14.48 -14.62
N GLU A 194 -28.93 -15.41 -15.26
CA GLU A 194 -28.14 -16.41 -14.54
C GLU A 194 -27.01 -15.74 -13.75
N ARG A 195 -26.96 -15.99 -12.44
CA ARG A 195 -25.95 -15.39 -11.55
C ARG A 195 -24.59 -16.09 -11.62
N TYR A 196 -24.60 -17.36 -11.99
CA TYR A 196 -23.43 -18.23 -11.97
C TYR A 196 -23.13 -18.79 -13.35
N VAL A 197 -21.86 -18.97 -13.63
CA VAL A 197 -21.32 -19.65 -14.83
C VAL A 197 -20.37 -20.77 -14.38
N LEU A 198 -19.93 -21.60 -15.32
CA LEU A 198 -18.96 -22.66 -15.05
C LEU A 198 -17.58 -22.25 -15.59
N ASP A 199 -16.52 -22.43 -14.81
CA ASP A 199 -15.16 -22.33 -15.33
C ASP A 199 -14.79 -23.57 -16.18
N PHE A 200 -13.61 -23.57 -16.81
CA PHE A 200 -13.15 -24.70 -17.65
C PHE A 200 -12.94 -26.00 -16.85
N ARG A 201 -12.88 -25.92 -15.52
CA ARG A 201 -12.78 -27.08 -14.63
C ARG A 201 -14.15 -27.57 -14.18
N GLY A 202 -15.23 -26.93 -14.65
CA GLY A 202 -16.60 -27.23 -14.25
C GLY A 202 -16.96 -26.69 -12.87
N ALA A 203 -16.19 -25.76 -12.30
CA ALA A 203 -16.52 -25.13 -11.02
C ALA A 203 -17.51 -23.99 -11.22
N LEU A 204 -18.50 -23.90 -10.33
CA LEU A 204 -19.49 -22.83 -10.35
C LEU A 204 -18.88 -21.53 -9.81
N VAL A 205 -18.95 -20.45 -10.60
CA VAL A 205 -18.37 -19.14 -10.28
C VAL A 205 -19.43 -18.05 -10.48
N GLU A 206 -19.46 -17.08 -9.57
CA GLU A 206 -20.36 -15.92 -9.68
C GLU A 206 -19.87 -14.97 -10.79
N ARG A 207 -20.77 -14.55 -11.68
CA ARG A 207 -20.44 -13.62 -12.78
C ARG A 207 -19.83 -12.31 -12.26
N ARG A 208 -20.37 -11.80 -11.15
CA ARG A 208 -19.89 -10.59 -10.48
C ARG A 208 -18.41 -10.69 -10.12
N ALA A 209 -18.02 -11.78 -9.45
CA ALA A 209 -16.62 -12.01 -9.10
C ALA A 209 -15.68 -12.05 -10.33
N ILE A 210 -16.15 -12.59 -11.47
CA ILE A 210 -15.38 -12.62 -12.72
C ILE A 210 -15.17 -11.20 -13.26
N VAL A 211 -16.25 -10.42 -13.41
CA VAL A 211 -16.21 -9.05 -13.93
C VAL A 211 -15.37 -8.13 -13.03
N SER A 212 -15.53 -8.24 -11.72
CA SER A 212 -14.74 -7.51 -10.74
C SER A 212 -13.24 -7.82 -10.89
N ARG A 213 -12.88 -9.09 -11.16
CA ARG A 213 -11.49 -9.48 -11.40
C ARG A 213 -10.94 -8.98 -12.74
N GLU A 214 -11.76 -8.94 -13.79
CA GLU A 214 -11.38 -8.33 -15.07
C GLU A 214 -11.13 -6.82 -14.91
N ARG A 215 -11.98 -6.11 -14.17
CA ARG A 215 -11.78 -4.69 -13.82
C ARG A 215 -10.47 -4.47 -13.06
N LEU A 216 -10.17 -5.34 -12.10
CA LEU A 216 -8.91 -5.31 -11.36
C LEU A 216 -7.72 -5.44 -12.31
N SER A 217 -7.68 -6.48 -13.14
CA SER A 217 -6.61 -6.66 -14.12
C SER A 217 -6.48 -5.45 -15.07
N LEU A 218 -7.59 -4.87 -15.52
CA LEU A 218 -7.58 -3.67 -16.36
C LEU A 218 -7.05 -2.43 -15.62
N SER A 219 -7.33 -2.26 -14.33
CA SER A 219 -6.76 -1.16 -13.53
C SER A 219 -5.23 -1.30 -13.39
N HIS A 220 -4.72 -2.52 -13.23
CA HIS A 220 -3.28 -2.78 -13.24
C HIS A 220 -2.66 -2.51 -14.62
N CYS A 221 -3.32 -2.96 -15.71
CA CYS A 221 -2.92 -2.62 -17.08
C CYS A 221 -2.89 -1.09 -17.29
N LEU A 222 -3.85 -0.35 -16.73
CA LEU A 222 -3.87 1.11 -16.82
C LEU A 222 -2.64 1.73 -16.13
N ALA A 223 -2.32 1.29 -14.92
CA ALA A 223 -1.14 1.76 -14.20
C ALA A 223 0.18 1.43 -14.92
N LEU A 224 0.33 0.18 -15.39
CA LEU A 224 1.51 -0.24 -16.17
C LEU A 224 1.62 0.52 -17.49
N SER A 225 0.49 0.84 -18.14
CA SER A 225 0.49 1.60 -19.39
C SER A 225 1.09 3.00 -19.24
N ALA A 226 0.94 3.62 -18.05
CA ALA A 226 1.48 4.94 -17.74
C ALA A 226 3.02 4.94 -17.63
N LEU A 227 3.64 3.78 -17.40
CA LEU A 227 5.11 3.62 -17.38
C LEU A 227 5.71 3.51 -18.79
N ILE A 228 4.96 2.96 -19.74
CA ILE A 228 5.41 2.85 -21.15
C ILE A 228 5.32 4.21 -21.83
N LYS A 229 4.17 4.88 -21.70
CA LYS A 229 3.90 6.19 -22.32
C LYS A 229 3.03 7.00 -21.38
N LEU A 230 3.41 8.25 -21.10
CA LEU A 230 2.64 9.10 -20.19
C LEU A 230 1.23 9.39 -20.74
N MET A 231 0.28 9.59 -19.83
CA MET A 231 -1.10 9.91 -20.20
C MET A 231 -1.19 11.34 -20.76
N GLY A 232 -1.98 11.50 -21.82
CA GLY A 232 -2.31 12.83 -22.35
C GLY A 232 -3.36 13.56 -21.49
N PRO A 233 -3.56 14.88 -21.70
CA PRO A 233 -4.54 15.71 -20.96
C PRO A 233 -5.95 15.12 -20.83
N LYS A 234 -6.48 14.55 -21.93
CA LYS A 234 -7.81 13.91 -21.94
C LYS A 234 -7.83 12.64 -21.10
N GLU A 235 -6.84 11.77 -21.28
CA GLU A 235 -6.74 10.50 -20.56
C GLU A 235 -6.63 10.73 -19.05
N VAL A 236 -5.90 11.76 -18.62
CA VAL A 236 -5.80 12.16 -17.21
C VAL A 236 -7.16 12.59 -16.65
N LYS A 237 -7.92 13.42 -17.37
CA LYS A 237 -9.27 13.85 -16.94
C LYS A 237 -10.24 12.68 -16.85
N ASP A 238 -10.22 11.80 -17.85
CA ASP A 238 -11.10 10.62 -17.88
C ASP A 238 -10.74 9.65 -16.74
N THR A 239 -9.44 9.39 -16.52
CA THR A 239 -8.95 8.55 -15.42
C THR A 239 -9.30 9.15 -14.06
N PHE A 240 -9.17 10.47 -13.89
CA PHE A 240 -9.59 11.15 -12.66
C PHE A 240 -11.10 11.06 -12.42
N SER A 241 -11.92 11.16 -13.47
CA SER A 241 -13.37 10.93 -13.35
C SER A 241 -13.67 9.51 -12.88
N ILE A 242 -12.97 8.51 -13.44
CA ILE A 242 -13.17 7.11 -13.07
C ILE A 242 -12.73 6.84 -11.64
N LEU A 243 -11.61 7.43 -11.20
CA LEU A 243 -11.17 7.30 -9.80
C LEU A 243 -12.29 7.71 -8.84
N LYS A 244 -12.96 8.83 -9.12
CA LYS A 244 -14.06 9.32 -8.28
C LYS A 244 -15.27 8.39 -8.31
N ASP A 245 -15.59 7.83 -9.48
CA ASP A 245 -16.68 6.86 -9.63
C ASP A 245 -16.36 5.58 -8.84
N CYS A 246 -15.17 5.00 -9.01
CA CYS A 246 -14.73 3.81 -8.27
C CYS A 246 -14.66 4.04 -6.77
N ALA A 247 -14.13 5.19 -6.33
CA ALA A 247 -14.02 5.48 -4.90
C ALA A 247 -15.39 5.61 -4.21
N ALA A 248 -16.43 6.05 -4.92
CA ALA A 248 -17.79 6.11 -4.39
C ALA A 248 -18.44 4.71 -4.22
N GLU A 249 -17.87 3.68 -4.86
CA GLU A 249 -18.34 2.29 -4.77
C GLU A 249 -17.67 1.50 -3.64
N VAL A 250 -16.54 2.00 -3.11
CA VAL A 250 -15.78 1.32 -2.06
C VAL A 250 -16.56 1.32 -0.75
N ASN A 251 -16.85 0.11 -0.25
CA ASN A 251 -17.37 -0.13 1.09
C ASN A 251 -16.31 -0.79 1.98
N GLU A 252 -16.57 -0.90 3.28
CA GLU A 252 -15.57 -1.41 4.24
C GLU A 252 -15.20 -2.90 4.03
N ASN A 253 -16.03 -3.66 3.30
CA ASN A 253 -15.85 -5.11 3.07
C ASN A 253 -15.43 -5.46 1.64
N SER A 254 -15.30 -4.47 0.75
CA SER A 254 -15.10 -4.67 -0.69
C SER A 254 -13.61 -4.60 -1.06
N THR A 255 -12.91 -5.71 -0.87
CA THR A 255 -11.47 -5.82 -1.15
C THR A 255 -11.14 -5.47 -2.59
N VAL A 256 -11.79 -6.12 -3.57
CA VAL A 256 -11.46 -5.97 -5.00
C VAL A 256 -11.74 -4.54 -5.49
N GLU A 257 -12.85 -3.94 -5.06
CA GLU A 257 -13.22 -2.56 -5.39
C GLU A 257 -12.18 -1.56 -4.86
N LEU A 258 -11.62 -1.79 -3.67
CA LEU A 258 -10.51 -0.99 -3.16
C LEU A 258 -9.25 -1.17 -4.00
N GLN A 259 -8.95 -2.40 -4.45
CA GLN A 259 -7.82 -2.68 -5.34
C GLN A 259 -7.93 -1.97 -6.69
N ILE A 260 -9.10 -2.04 -7.32
CA ILE A 260 -9.41 -1.30 -8.54
C ILE A 260 -9.19 0.20 -8.31
N THR A 261 -9.72 0.73 -7.21
CA THR A 261 -9.68 2.17 -6.92
C THR A 261 -8.24 2.67 -6.73
N TYR A 262 -7.41 1.97 -5.95
CA TYR A 262 -6.01 2.39 -5.83
C TYR A 262 -5.21 2.11 -7.10
N GLY A 263 -5.55 1.09 -7.91
CA GLY A 263 -4.90 0.86 -9.19
C GLY A 263 -5.09 2.03 -10.15
N VAL A 264 -6.31 2.59 -10.20
CA VAL A 264 -6.62 3.82 -10.93
C VAL A 264 -5.90 5.03 -10.31
N LEU A 265 -5.89 5.17 -8.98
CA LEU A 265 -5.13 6.23 -8.30
C LEU A 265 -3.65 6.22 -8.71
N PHE A 266 -3.00 5.06 -8.63
CA PHE A 266 -1.58 4.95 -8.93
C PHE A 266 -1.27 5.18 -10.40
N SER A 267 -2.19 4.91 -11.34
CA SER A 267 -2.00 5.33 -12.74
C SER A 267 -1.84 6.86 -12.89
N LEU A 268 -2.56 7.65 -12.09
CA LEU A 268 -2.41 9.12 -12.03
C LEU A 268 -1.12 9.53 -11.30
N VAL A 269 -0.82 8.91 -10.16
CA VAL A 269 0.41 9.20 -9.39
C VAL A 269 1.64 8.91 -10.27
N ILE A 270 1.67 7.77 -10.94
CA ILE A 270 2.73 7.39 -11.89
C ILE A 270 2.86 8.44 -12.98
N THR A 271 1.75 8.82 -13.62
CA THR A 271 1.76 9.82 -14.68
C THR A 271 2.36 11.14 -14.21
N PHE A 272 1.88 11.70 -13.09
CA PHE A 272 2.32 13.00 -12.61
C PHE A 272 3.76 13.00 -12.10
N VAL A 273 4.16 11.97 -11.34
CA VAL A 273 5.53 11.88 -10.82
C VAL A 273 6.52 11.67 -11.97
N SER A 274 6.21 10.80 -12.92
CA SER A 274 7.06 10.57 -14.09
C SER A 274 7.14 11.79 -15.01
N ASP A 275 6.04 12.53 -15.24
CA ASP A 275 6.05 13.79 -15.99
C ASP A 275 6.94 14.84 -15.29
N ALA A 276 6.77 14.99 -13.98
CA ALA A 276 7.54 15.93 -13.16
C ALA A 276 9.06 15.66 -13.23
N LEU A 277 9.45 14.39 -13.20
CA LEU A 277 10.84 13.94 -13.28
C LEU A 277 11.38 13.85 -14.71
N SER A 278 10.54 14.00 -15.75
CA SER A 278 10.98 13.84 -17.14
C SER A 278 11.90 14.98 -17.58
N ASN A 279 13.09 14.61 -18.06
CA ASN A 279 14.08 15.54 -18.62
C ASN A 279 13.93 15.74 -20.13
N SER A 280 13.04 15.01 -20.80
CA SER A 280 12.93 15.00 -22.25
C SER A 280 12.44 16.34 -22.81
N HIS A 281 13.03 16.74 -23.93
CA HIS A 281 12.70 17.95 -24.68
C HIS A 281 11.48 17.77 -25.61
N GLU A 282 10.95 16.54 -25.74
CA GLU A 282 9.73 16.22 -26.50
C GLU A 282 8.48 16.51 -25.66
N LYS A 283 8.19 17.80 -25.47
CA LYS A 283 7.24 18.31 -24.48
C LYS A 283 5.89 18.74 -25.04
N THR A 284 5.50 18.42 -26.27
CA THR A 284 4.30 19.02 -26.87
C THR A 284 2.98 18.33 -26.50
N SER A 285 3.02 17.18 -25.81
CA SER A 285 1.84 16.38 -25.45
C SER A 285 1.72 16.07 -23.95
N LEU A 286 2.65 16.55 -23.12
CA LEU A 286 2.68 16.24 -21.69
C LEU A 286 1.74 17.14 -20.88
N PRO A 287 1.07 16.61 -19.84
CA PRO A 287 0.24 17.39 -18.92
C PRO A 287 0.94 18.64 -18.36
N SER A 288 2.23 18.55 -18.03
CA SER A 288 3.05 19.66 -17.50
C SER A 288 3.21 20.86 -18.43
N SER A 289 3.10 20.63 -19.74
CA SER A 289 3.41 21.60 -20.80
C SER A 289 2.20 22.39 -21.28
N ASP A 290 0.99 21.87 -21.08
CA ASP A 290 -0.27 22.47 -21.53
C ASP A 290 -0.85 23.37 -20.43
N SER A 291 -0.77 24.68 -20.64
CA SER A 291 -1.26 25.68 -19.68
C SER A 291 -2.79 25.68 -19.53
N SER A 292 -3.54 25.36 -20.59
CA SER A 292 -5.01 25.27 -20.54
C SER A 292 -5.40 24.07 -19.69
N PHE A 293 -4.79 22.91 -19.97
CA PHE A 293 -4.99 21.71 -19.18
C PHE A 293 -4.66 21.94 -17.71
N ARG A 294 -3.51 22.57 -17.38
CA ARG A 294 -3.12 22.85 -16.00
C ARG A 294 -4.16 23.67 -15.25
N HIS A 295 -4.69 24.72 -15.89
CA HIS A 295 -5.71 25.54 -15.28
C HIS A 295 -7.01 24.76 -15.06
N GLU A 296 -7.51 24.10 -16.09
CA GLU A 296 -8.76 23.33 -16.02
C GLU A 296 -8.68 22.15 -15.03
N PHE A 297 -7.54 21.46 -15.01
CA PHE A 297 -7.33 20.33 -14.11
C PHE A 297 -7.12 20.78 -12.66
N HIS A 298 -6.48 21.93 -12.43
CA HIS A 298 -6.38 22.50 -11.09
C HIS A 298 -7.77 22.82 -10.53
N GLU A 299 -8.64 23.50 -11.28
CA GLU A 299 -10.03 23.75 -10.87
C GLU A 299 -10.78 22.43 -10.59
N LEU A 300 -10.59 21.43 -11.44
CA LEU A 300 -11.23 20.12 -11.31
C LEU A 300 -10.79 19.36 -10.06
N VAL A 301 -9.49 19.30 -9.78
CA VAL A 301 -8.94 18.56 -8.63
C VAL A 301 -9.20 19.29 -7.31
N MET A 302 -9.26 20.62 -7.31
CA MET A 302 -9.52 21.42 -6.11
C MET A 302 -10.99 21.43 -5.67
N LYS A 303 -11.91 21.02 -6.55
CA LYS A 303 -13.33 20.86 -6.20
C LYS A 303 -13.51 19.76 -5.15
N THR A 304 -14.13 20.10 -4.03
CA THR A 304 -14.44 19.16 -2.95
C THR A 304 -15.48 18.11 -3.39
N CYS A 305 -15.25 16.86 -3.04
CA CYS A 305 -16.18 15.75 -3.22
C CYS A 305 -17.08 15.63 -1.99
N ASN A 306 -18.35 15.26 -2.22
CA ASN A 306 -19.30 15.03 -1.13
C ASN A 306 -19.02 13.70 -0.41
N ASP A 307 -18.52 12.71 -1.13
CA ASP A 307 -18.14 11.41 -0.57
C ASP A 307 -16.76 11.48 0.10
N THR A 308 -16.67 11.03 1.34
CA THR A 308 -15.45 11.14 2.15
C THR A 308 -14.34 10.22 1.67
N THR A 309 -14.67 9.03 1.16
CA THR A 309 -13.72 8.08 0.60
C THR A 309 -13.11 8.64 -0.68
N ALA A 310 -13.96 9.11 -1.60
CA ALA A 310 -13.55 9.77 -2.83
C ALA A 310 -12.72 11.03 -2.55
N GLU A 311 -13.09 11.85 -1.57
CA GLU A 311 -12.31 13.03 -1.19
C GLU A 311 -10.91 12.66 -0.66
N GLY A 312 -10.79 11.54 0.05
CA GLY A 312 -9.50 10.99 0.47
C GLY A 312 -8.60 10.57 -0.70
N PHE A 313 -9.15 9.82 -1.67
CA PHE A 313 -8.43 9.45 -2.90
C PHE A 313 -8.02 10.68 -3.71
N VAL A 314 -8.92 11.65 -3.88
CA VAL A 314 -8.61 12.91 -4.54
C VAL A 314 -7.55 13.69 -3.76
N GLY A 315 -7.51 13.60 -2.43
CA GLY A 315 -6.43 14.14 -1.60
C GLY A 315 -5.04 13.64 -2.00
N VAL A 316 -4.91 12.34 -2.33
CA VAL A 316 -3.65 11.77 -2.83
C VAL A 316 -3.34 12.26 -4.25
N VAL A 317 -4.34 12.40 -5.11
CA VAL A 317 -4.16 13.02 -6.44
C VAL A 317 -3.67 14.46 -6.31
N ARG A 318 -4.20 15.25 -5.35
CA ARG A 318 -3.72 16.61 -5.07
C ARG A 318 -2.27 16.62 -4.63
N LEU A 319 -1.83 15.64 -3.85
CA LEU A 319 -0.42 15.50 -3.46
C LEU A 319 0.49 15.29 -4.68
N ALA A 320 0.14 14.35 -5.57
CA ALA A 320 0.88 14.12 -6.81
C ALA A 320 0.84 15.32 -7.76
N TRP A 321 -0.32 16.00 -7.86
CA TRP A 321 -0.48 17.21 -8.64
C TRP A 321 0.39 18.37 -8.11
N ALA A 322 0.44 18.57 -6.79
CA ALA A 322 1.28 19.59 -6.17
C ALA A 322 2.76 19.35 -6.48
N VAL A 323 3.22 18.09 -6.43
CA VAL A 323 4.59 17.72 -6.83
C VAL A 323 4.88 18.07 -8.29
N LEU A 324 3.95 17.77 -9.21
CA LEU A 324 4.09 18.16 -10.61
C LEU A 324 4.18 19.69 -10.78
N LEU A 325 3.30 20.44 -10.11
CA LEU A 325 3.31 21.90 -10.19
C LEU A 325 4.62 22.50 -9.68
N MET A 326 5.12 22.02 -8.53
CA MET A 326 6.36 22.45 -7.92
C MET A 326 7.57 22.22 -8.86
N LEU A 327 7.79 20.97 -9.30
CA LEU A 327 8.96 20.63 -10.11
C LEU A 327 8.91 21.25 -11.53
N THR A 328 7.72 21.51 -12.07
CA THR A 328 7.59 22.15 -13.39
C THR A 328 7.71 23.67 -13.33
N GLN A 329 7.39 24.30 -12.19
CA GLN A 329 7.59 25.73 -11.99
C GLN A 329 9.08 26.10 -11.98
N ASP A 330 9.91 25.39 -11.21
CA ASP A 330 11.34 25.66 -11.07
C ASP A 330 12.09 25.62 -12.43
N ARG A 331 11.66 24.71 -13.30
CA ARG A 331 12.19 24.58 -14.67
C ARG A 331 11.86 25.80 -15.54
N ASN A 332 10.72 26.43 -15.30
CA ASN A 332 10.26 27.58 -16.07
C ASN A 332 10.80 28.90 -15.52
N SER A 333 11.09 29.00 -14.22
CA SER A 333 11.73 30.20 -13.63
C SER A 333 13.18 30.41 -14.08
N GLY A 334 13.85 29.38 -14.61
CA GLY A 334 15.17 29.51 -15.23
C GLY A 334 15.15 30.12 -16.66
N ARG A 335 13.97 30.41 -17.21
CA ARG A 335 13.79 31.07 -18.52
C ARG A 335 13.09 32.41 -18.27
N ASP A 336 13.79 33.52 -18.52
CA ASP A 336 13.31 34.89 -18.32
C ASP A 336 11.95 35.17 -18.99
N SER A 337 10.83 34.91 -18.31
CA SER A 337 9.53 35.47 -18.69
C SER A 337 8.49 35.47 -17.55
N VAL A 338 7.98 36.69 -17.29
CA VAL A 338 6.67 37.05 -16.70
C VAL A 338 6.46 36.85 -15.19
N ILE A 339 6.66 37.96 -14.46
CA ILE A 339 6.40 38.17 -13.03
C ILE A 339 4.95 37.78 -12.63
N ASN A 340 3.96 37.97 -13.50
CA ASN A 340 2.53 37.69 -13.19
C ASN A 340 2.12 36.21 -13.31
N ALA A 341 2.81 35.39 -14.11
CA ALA A 341 2.49 33.96 -14.22
C ALA A 341 3.04 33.18 -13.01
N SER A 342 4.15 33.65 -12.45
CA SER A 342 4.78 33.04 -11.26
C SER A 342 3.91 33.15 -9.99
N SER A 343 3.14 34.24 -9.83
CA SER A 343 2.32 34.44 -8.62
C SER A 343 1.10 33.52 -8.55
N ARG A 344 0.44 33.28 -9.69
CA ARG A 344 -0.71 32.37 -9.76
C ARG A 344 -0.28 30.92 -9.57
N ALA A 345 0.80 30.48 -10.23
CA ALA A 345 1.33 29.13 -10.06
C ALA A 345 1.70 28.82 -8.59
N LEU A 346 2.33 29.78 -7.90
CA LEU A 346 2.58 29.66 -6.46
C LEU A 346 1.28 29.58 -5.65
N THR A 347 0.28 30.39 -5.98
CA THR A 347 -1.03 30.36 -5.30
C THR A 347 -1.71 28.99 -5.45
N ASP A 348 -1.66 28.41 -6.66
CA ASP A 348 -2.22 27.09 -6.95
C ASP A 348 -1.48 25.97 -6.18
N ILE A 349 -0.15 26.08 -6.02
CA ILE A 349 0.63 25.15 -5.19
C ILE A 349 0.23 25.27 -3.72
N TRP A 350 0.19 26.48 -3.17
CA TRP A 350 -0.15 26.70 -1.77
C TRP A 350 -1.59 26.25 -1.45
N SER A 351 -2.54 26.51 -2.35
CA SER A 351 -3.93 26.05 -2.18
C SER A 351 -4.03 24.52 -2.14
N CYS A 352 -3.24 23.81 -2.98
CA CYS A 352 -3.12 22.36 -2.92
C CYS A 352 -2.54 21.91 -1.57
N LEU A 353 -1.40 22.49 -1.16
CA LEU A 353 -0.71 22.14 0.08
C LEU A 353 -1.58 22.35 1.33
N ASP A 354 -2.34 23.45 1.37
CA ASP A 354 -3.31 23.72 2.44
C ASP A 354 -4.39 22.65 2.50
N THR A 355 -4.94 22.27 1.34
CA THR A 355 -5.99 21.26 1.26
C THR A 355 -5.49 19.86 1.61
N ILE A 356 -4.29 19.49 1.13
CA ILE A 356 -3.61 18.22 1.47
C ILE A 356 -3.42 18.09 2.98
N CYS A 357 -2.93 19.14 3.64
CA CYS A 357 -2.69 19.13 5.07
C CYS A 357 -3.99 19.18 5.89
N ARG A 358 -4.97 19.98 5.46
CA ARG A 358 -6.28 20.11 6.12
C ARG A 358 -7.06 18.79 6.09
N LEU A 359 -7.03 18.08 4.97
CA LEU A 359 -7.68 16.77 4.80
C LEU A 359 -6.79 15.60 5.24
N ASN A 360 -5.52 15.88 5.54
CA ASN A 360 -4.51 14.91 5.93
C ASN A 360 -4.45 13.71 4.97
N ALA A 361 -4.15 14.02 3.71
CA ALA A 361 -3.99 13.00 2.67
C ALA A 361 -2.88 11.99 2.99
N PHE A 362 -1.89 12.36 3.83
CA PHE A 362 -0.85 11.45 4.31
C PHE A 362 -1.44 10.30 5.12
N LYS A 363 -2.31 10.62 6.07
CA LYS A 363 -3.02 9.62 6.88
C LYS A 363 -3.89 8.73 6.00
N PHE A 364 -4.63 9.31 5.05
CA PHE A 364 -5.48 8.55 4.14
C PHE A 364 -4.67 7.55 3.29
N LEU A 365 -3.57 8.01 2.67
CA LEU A 365 -2.70 7.15 1.88
C LEU A 365 -2.11 6.01 2.73
N ARG A 366 -1.68 6.29 3.96
CA ARG A 366 -1.18 5.26 4.87
C ARG A 366 -2.27 4.26 5.26
N GLU A 367 -3.34 4.72 5.90
CA GLU A 367 -4.30 3.85 6.59
C GLU A 367 -5.33 3.21 5.65
N ARG A 368 -5.82 3.95 4.65
CA ARG A 368 -6.91 3.50 3.79
C ARG A 368 -6.44 2.88 2.49
N VAL A 369 -5.17 3.07 2.13
CA VAL A 369 -4.56 2.45 0.94
C VAL A 369 -3.46 1.47 1.36
N MET A 370 -2.32 1.95 1.85
CA MET A 370 -1.14 1.09 2.05
C MET A 370 -1.31 0.03 3.13
N GLN A 371 -1.96 0.36 4.26
CA GLN A 371 -2.22 -0.59 5.36
C GLN A 371 -3.48 -1.43 5.16
N ALA A 372 -4.27 -1.16 4.12
CA ALA A 372 -5.46 -1.95 3.86
C ALA A 372 -5.08 -3.38 3.50
N ALA A 373 -5.83 -4.36 4.00
CA ALA A 373 -5.62 -5.77 3.67
C ALA A 373 -5.68 -6.02 2.16
N ALA A 374 -6.45 -5.22 1.41
CA ALA A 374 -6.50 -5.26 -0.05
C ALA A 374 -5.13 -4.98 -0.70
N TYR A 375 -4.39 -4.01 -0.18
CA TYR A 375 -3.07 -3.64 -0.70
C TYR A 375 -1.98 -4.60 -0.22
N GLN A 376 -2.06 -5.04 1.04
CA GLN A 376 -1.07 -5.95 1.63
C GLN A 376 -1.08 -7.36 1.02
N ASN A 377 -2.21 -7.77 0.41
CA ASN A 377 -2.40 -9.10 -0.18
C ASN A 377 -2.58 -9.06 -1.70
N ASP A 378 -2.19 -7.96 -2.37
CA ASP A 378 -2.21 -7.87 -3.83
C ASP A 378 -0.97 -8.53 -4.45
N ASP A 379 -0.86 -8.54 -5.78
CA ASP A 379 0.31 -9.04 -6.52
C ASP A 379 1.59 -8.30 -6.10
N ASP A 380 2.62 -9.06 -5.68
CA ASP A 380 3.86 -8.50 -5.10
C ASP A 380 4.56 -7.50 -6.03
N ASP A 381 4.60 -7.76 -7.34
CA ASP A 381 5.21 -6.84 -8.31
C ASP A 381 4.44 -5.52 -8.39
N ILE A 382 3.11 -5.59 -8.30
CA ILE A 382 2.23 -4.41 -8.29
C ILE A 382 2.40 -3.62 -6.99
N VAL A 383 2.45 -4.29 -5.84
CA VAL A 383 2.71 -3.66 -4.53
C VAL A 383 4.08 -2.99 -4.52
N TYR A 384 5.11 -3.66 -5.02
CA TYR A 384 6.46 -3.13 -5.14
C TYR A 384 6.48 -1.88 -6.02
N MET A 385 5.85 -1.94 -7.20
CA MET A 385 5.76 -0.81 -8.12
C MET A 385 5.03 0.40 -7.49
N TYR A 386 3.88 0.17 -6.86
CA TYR A 386 3.12 1.22 -6.19
C TYR A 386 3.87 1.83 -5.00
N THR A 387 4.53 1.00 -4.19
CA THR A 387 5.37 1.46 -3.08
C THR A 387 6.55 2.28 -3.59
N GLY A 388 7.19 1.86 -4.68
CA GLY A 388 8.26 2.62 -5.34
C GLY A 388 7.80 3.98 -5.88
N TYR A 389 6.56 4.08 -6.37
CA TYR A 389 6.00 5.38 -6.79
C TYR A 389 5.52 6.24 -5.63
N ALA A 390 5.03 5.66 -4.53
CA ALA A 390 4.78 6.37 -3.29
C ALA A 390 6.10 6.94 -2.73
N HIS A 391 7.18 6.17 -2.76
CA HIS A 391 8.53 6.63 -2.42
C HIS A 391 8.95 7.82 -3.29
N LYS A 392 8.91 7.70 -4.63
CA LYS A 392 9.28 8.80 -5.54
C LYS A 392 8.44 10.05 -5.29
N LEU A 393 7.12 9.89 -5.11
CA LEU A 393 6.22 10.97 -4.77
C LEU A 393 6.67 11.68 -3.49
N MET A 394 6.97 10.92 -2.44
CA MET A 394 7.42 11.47 -1.17
C MET A 394 8.81 12.11 -1.26
N MET A 395 9.76 11.56 -2.01
CA MET A 395 11.09 12.17 -2.16
C MET A 395 10.99 13.50 -2.91
N CYS A 396 10.19 13.57 -3.98
CA CYS A 396 9.90 14.84 -4.66
C CYS A 396 9.21 15.84 -3.73
N PHE A 397 8.25 15.38 -2.90
CA PHE A 397 7.57 16.22 -1.94
C PHE A 397 8.51 16.74 -0.83
N LEU A 398 9.33 15.88 -0.22
CA LEU A 398 10.18 16.27 0.93
C LEU A 398 11.41 17.10 0.54
N SER A 399 11.88 16.97 -0.71
CA SER A 399 13.07 17.67 -1.20
C SER A 399 12.80 19.12 -1.64
N HIS A 400 11.56 19.44 -2.04
CA HIS A 400 11.23 20.73 -2.63
C HIS A 400 11.20 21.87 -1.58
N PRO A 401 11.74 23.08 -1.85
CA PRO A 401 11.72 24.18 -0.89
C PRO A 401 10.32 24.61 -0.43
N THR A 402 9.36 24.77 -1.36
CA THR A 402 7.99 25.22 -1.02
C THR A 402 7.24 24.26 -0.11
N SER A 403 7.41 22.96 -0.30
CA SER A 403 6.79 21.96 0.57
C SER A 403 7.49 21.90 1.92
N ARG A 404 8.82 22.10 2.00
CA ARG A 404 9.55 22.23 3.27
C ARG A 404 9.03 23.39 4.11
N ASP A 405 8.74 24.53 3.50
CA ASP A 405 8.09 25.65 4.20
C ASP A 405 6.72 25.25 4.77
N LYS A 406 5.92 24.49 4.00
CA LYS A 406 4.65 23.96 4.50
C LYS A 406 4.84 22.94 5.63
N ILE A 407 5.81 22.04 5.50
CA ILE A 407 6.16 21.04 6.53
C ILE A 407 6.54 21.75 7.82
N LYS A 408 7.30 22.85 7.72
CA LYS A 408 7.64 23.70 8.86
C LYS A 408 6.41 24.28 9.55
N GLU A 409 5.50 24.85 8.77
CA GLU A 409 4.25 25.40 9.30
C GLU A 409 3.42 24.33 10.04
N ILE A 410 3.26 23.13 9.46
CA ILE A 410 2.49 22.05 10.11
C ILE A 410 3.23 21.43 11.30
N LYS A 411 4.56 21.39 11.28
CA LYS A 411 5.41 20.94 12.39
C LYS A 411 5.25 21.88 13.58
N GLU A 412 5.40 23.19 13.36
CA GLU A 412 5.21 24.22 14.40
C GLU A 412 3.79 24.17 14.98
N LYS A 413 2.77 23.98 14.13
CA LYS A 413 1.38 23.79 14.58
C LYS A 413 1.21 22.53 15.44
N ALA A 414 1.83 21.41 15.07
CA ALA A 414 1.76 20.17 15.84
C ALA A 414 2.50 20.27 17.19
N MET A 415 3.62 20.99 17.21
CA MET A 415 4.42 21.26 18.43
C MET A 415 3.70 22.16 19.43
N ASN A 416 2.94 23.14 18.92
CA ASN A 416 2.15 24.08 19.73
C ASN A 416 0.76 23.55 20.08
N ALA A 417 0.33 22.42 19.50
CA ALA A 417 -0.92 21.80 19.87
C ALA A 417 -0.84 21.33 21.33
N LEU A 418 -1.79 21.76 22.16
CA LEU A 418 -1.90 21.29 23.54
C LEU A 418 -2.04 19.77 23.51
N SER A 419 -1.16 19.08 24.25
CA SER A 419 -1.34 17.65 24.50
C SER A 419 -2.74 17.48 25.12
N PRO A 420 -3.63 16.65 24.55
CA PRO A 420 -4.92 16.42 25.17
C PRO A 420 -4.65 15.89 26.58
N TYR A 421 -4.94 16.70 27.58
CA TYR A 421 -4.95 16.25 28.96
C TYR A 421 -5.96 15.10 29.02
N SER A 422 -5.47 13.88 29.12
CA SER A 422 -6.27 12.75 29.58
C SER A 422 -6.72 13.13 30.99
N LEU A 423 -7.98 13.51 31.15
CA LEU A 423 -8.61 13.53 32.48
C LEU A 423 -8.35 12.16 33.12
N PRO A 424 -7.97 12.09 34.41
CA PRO A 424 -7.83 10.81 35.08
C PRO A 424 -9.17 10.08 34.95
N ARG A 425 -9.13 8.94 34.27
CA ARG A 425 -10.28 8.07 34.08
C ARG A 425 -10.63 7.53 35.46
N ASP A 426 -11.70 8.04 36.08
CA ASP A 426 -12.23 7.45 37.31
C ASP A 426 -12.55 5.98 37.00
N HIS A 427 -11.81 5.06 37.61
CA HIS A 427 -11.89 3.62 37.39
C HIS A 427 -13.15 3.00 38.02
N ARG A 428 -14.31 3.50 37.62
CA ARG A 428 -15.63 2.88 37.85
C ARG A 428 -16.55 3.19 36.68
N GLU A 429 -16.35 2.47 35.57
CA GLU A 429 -17.39 2.39 34.54
C GLU A 429 -17.97 0.97 34.52
N ASP A 430 -19.26 0.91 34.83
CA ASP A 430 -20.14 -0.23 34.66
C ASP A 430 -20.16 -0.70 33.19
N PRO A 431 -20.29 -2.01 32.88
CA PRO A 431 -20.13 -2.52 31.52
C PRO A 431 -21.30 -2.21 30.56
N ASN A 432 -22.24 -1.32 30.91
CA ASN A 432 -23.54 -1.21 30.25
C ASN A 432 -23.92 0.22 29.81
N ILE A 433 -22.97 0.99 29.27
CA ILE A 433 -23.31 2.17 28.47
C ILE A 433 -22.58 2.11 27.13
N SER A 434 -23.27 1.53 26.16
CA SER A 434 -23.06 1.81 24.74
C SER A 434 -23.41 3.28 24.45
N GLY A 435 -22.49 4.03 23.85
CA GLY A 435 -22.79 5.34 23.26
C GLY A 435 -21.61 6.32 23.29
N GLU A 436 -20.92 6.43 22.15
CA GLU A 436 -20.28 7.67 21.68
C GLU A 436 -19.31 8.40 22.62
N GLN A 437 -18.09 7.88 22.78
CA GLN A 437 -16.90 8.73 22.91
C GLN A 437 -15.75 8.17 22.07
N ILE A 438 -15.93 8.20 20.75
CA ILE A 438 -14.80 8.17 19.82
C ILE A 438 -14.12 9.53 19.95
N GLY A 439 -12.99 9.58 20.66
CA GLY A 439 -12.14 10.76 20.71
C GLY A 439 -11.88 11.25 19.29
N GLN A 440 -12.19 12.51 19.00
CA GLN A 440 -11.89 13.12 17.71
C GLN A 440 -10.43 12.81 17.35
N PRO A 441 -10.13 12.19 16.20
CA PRO A 441 -8.75 11.97 15.80
C PRO A 441 -8.10 13.34 15.63
N THR A 442 -7.13 13.66 16.48
CA THR A 442 -6.29 14.85 16.34
C THR A 442 -5.67 14.82 14.95
N ASN A 443 -6.19 15.68 14.07
CA ASN A 443 -5.76 15.75 12.68
C ASN A 443 -4.37 16.41 12.63
N GLN A 444 -3.31 15.62 12.85
CA GLN A 444 -1.92 16.08 12.89
C GLN A 444 -1.20 15.65 11.61
N PRO A 445 -1.26 16.45 10.54
CA PRO A 445 -0.66 16.08 9.25
C PRO A 445 0.85 15.88 9.33
N PHE A 446 1.55 16.54 10.28
CA PHE A 446 2.98 16.31 10.49
C PHE A 446 3.29 14.91 11.03
N VAL A 447 2.50 14.43 12.00
CA VAL A 447 2.63 13.05 12.52
C VAL A 447 2.33 12.05 11.40
N SER A 448 1.22 12.25 10.69
CA SER A 448 0.83 11.37 9.58
C SER A 448 1.84 11.37 8.43
N LEU A 449 2.55 12.47 8.19
CA LEU A 449 3.65 12.54 7.24
C LEU A 449 4.82 11.64 7.68
N LEU A 450 5.25 11.73 8.94
CA LEU A 450 6.32 10.88 9.47
C LEU A 450 5.95 9.39 9.40
N GLU A 451 4.71 9.08 9.76
CA GLU A 451 4.18 7.72 9.72
C GLU A 451 4.05 7.16 8.29
N LEU A 452 3.61 7.98 7.33
CA LEU A 452 3.55 7.57 5.92
C LEU A 452 4.95 7.27 5.37
N VAL A 453 5.92 8.13 5.69
CA VAL A 453 7.32 7.89 5.31
C VAL A 453 7.79 6.58 5.94
N GLY A 454 7.51 6.36 7.23
CA GLY A 454 7.78 5.10 7.92
C GLY A 454 7.19 3.89 7.19
N GLU A 455 5.90 3.92 6.85
CA GLU A 455 5.22 2.82 6.15
C GLU A 455 5.92 2.41 4.84
N ILE A 456 6.41 3.39 4.05
CA ILE A 456 7.14 3.12 2.81
C ILE A 456 8.43 2.33 3.08
N TYR A 457 9.22 2.75 4.07
CA TYR A 457 10.50 2.10 4.40
C TYR A 457 10.34 0.84 5.26
N GLN A 458 9.19 0.65 5.91
CA GLN A 458 8.86 -0.61 6.55
C GLN A 458 8.66 -1.71 5.50
N LYS A 459 8.02 -1.37 4.37
CA LYS A 459 7.81 -2.27 3.24
C LYS A 459 9.09 -2.51 2.45
N GLU A 460 9.85 -1.45 2.17
CA GLU A 460 11.06 -1.52 1.36
C GLU A 460 12.27 -0.90 2.09
N PRO A 461 12.88 -1.61 3.08
CA PRO A 461 14.00 -1.08 3.86
C PRO A 461 15.25 -0.73 3.04
N GLU A 462 15.43 -1.38 1.89
CA GLU A 462 16.57 -1.17 0.99
C GLU A 462 16.60 0.23 0.38
N LEU A 463 15.44 0.90 0.27
CA LEU A 463 15.33 2.27 -0.27
C LEU A 463 16.03 3.32 0.60
N VAL A 464 16.45 2.97 1.82
CA VAL A 464 17.24 3.83 2.70
C VAL A 464 18.66 4.05 2.16
N HIS A 465 19.20 3.07 1.42
CA HIS A 465 20.55 3.13 0.90
C HIS A 465 20.73 4.25 -0.12
N GLY A 466 21.73 5.10 0.07
CA GLY A 466 22.07 6.19 -0.86
C GLY A 466 21.05 7.35 -0.93
N ASN A 467 20.07 7.40 -0.03
CA ASN A 467 18.99 8.39 -0.08
C ASN A 467 19.27 9.62 0.80
N GLU A 468 20.03 10.57 0.28
CA GLU A 468 20.43 11.77 1.03
C GLU A 468 19.27 12.77 1.24
N GLU A 469 18.29 12.80 0.34
CA GLU A 469 17.09 13.62 0.48
C GLU A 469 16.25 13.19 1.69
N LEU A 470 16.10 11.88 1.91
CA LEU A 470 15.45 11.33 3.10
C LEU A 470 16.18 11.78 4.36
N TRP A 471 17.50 11.60 4.43
CA TRP A 471 18.27 11.93 5.63
C TRP A 471 18.27 13.44 5.90
N THR A 472 18.26 14.28 4.86
CA THR A 472 18.06 15.72 5.00
C THR A 472 16.71 16.04 5.67
N PHE A 473 15.65 15.36 5.25
CA PHE A 473 14.34 15.49 5.89
C PHE A 473 14.36 14.97 7.34
N VAL A 474 14.99 13.83 7.63
CA VAL A 474 15.07 13.26 8.99
C VAL A 474 15.81 14.19 9.95
N VAL A 475 16.93 14.78 9.52
CA VAL A 475 17.67 15.79 10.30
C VAL A 475 16.78 16.99 10.60
N TYR A 476 16.07 17.50 9.61
CA TYR A 476 15.15 18.61 9.81
C TYR A 476 13.95 18.25 10.71
N ALA A 477 13.37 17.06 10.52
CA ALA A 477 12.18 16.62 11.23
C ALA A 477 12.42 16.46 12.73
N GLY A 478 13.60 15.97 13.13
CA GLY A 478 13.96 15.67 14.53
C GLY A 478 14.27 16.87 15.42
N GLU A 479 14.36 18.09 14.88
CA GLU A 479 14.68 19.28 15.67
C GLU A 479 13.52 19.69 16.60
N ASP A 480 13.84 19.97 17.87
CA ASP A 480 13.02 20.71 18.86
C ASP A 480 11.60 20.17 19.13
N HIS A 481 11.44 18.86 19.28
CA HIS A 481 10.17 18.26 19.72
C HIS A 481 9.73 18.71 21.13
N THR A 482 8.63 19.46 21.21
CA THR A 482 7.97 19.89 22.45
C THR A 482 6.72 19.07 22.81
N ASN A 483 6.24 18.24 21.87
CA ASN A 483 5.02 17.43 22.00
C ASN A 483 5.38 15.94 21.90
N THR A 484 4.95 15.14 22.87
CA THR A 484 5.17 13.69 22.93
C THR A 484 4.70 12.95 21.69
N GLN A 485 3.54 13.29 21.11
CA GLN A 485 3.04 12.61 19.91
C GLN A 485 3.98 12.83 18.71
N THR A 486 4.52 14.03 18.56
CA THR A 486 5.50 14.32 17.49
C THR A 486 6.83 13.62 17.72
N LEU A 487 7.27 13.52 18.98
CA LEU A 487 8.49 12.80 19.35
C LEU A 487 8.34 11.29 19.11
N VAL A 488 7.24 10.70 19.55
CA VAL A 488 6.93 9.26 19.35
C VAL A 488 6.86 8.92 17.87
N ALA A 489 6.19 9.75 17.06
CA ALA A 489 6.13 9.55 15.62
C ALA A 489 7.51 9.64 14.95
N PHE A 490 8.34 10.61 15.37
CA PHE A 490 9.70 10.74 14.86
C PHE A 490 10.60 9.56 15.24
N LEU A 491 10.55 9.11 16.50
CA LEU A 491 11.26 7.91 16.95
C LEU A 491 10.74 6.64 16.24
N GLY A 492 9.44 6.56 15.97
CA GLY A 492 8.85 5.48 15.16
C GLY A 492 9.41 5.44 13.74
N LEU A 493 9.57 6.61 13.10
CA LEU A 493 10.26 6.72 11.81
C LEU A 493 11.71 6.24 11.93
N LEU A 494 12.48 6.71 12.91
CA LEU A 494 13.87 6.26 13.11
C LEU A 494 13.99 4.76 13.35
N SER A 495 13.08 4.16 14.13
CA SER A 495 13.03 2.72 14.37
C SER A 495 12.83 1.95 13.07
N THR A 496 11.94 2.46 12.20
CA THR A 496 11.70 1.87 10.88
C THR A 496 12.91 1.97 9.98
N LEU A 497 13.54 3.16 9.91
CA LEU A 497 14.75 3.39 9.12
C LEU A 497 15.96 2.59 9.60
N ALA A 498 15.98 2.14 10.86
CA ALA A 498 17.01 1.27 11.42
C ALA A 498 16.80 -0.23 11.10
N SER A 499 16.00 -0.56 10.08
CA SER A 499 15.73 -1.96 9.66
C SER A 499 16.75 -2.56 8.70
N SER A 500 17.80 -1.82 8.34
CA SER A 500 18.97 -2.29 7.57
C SER A 500 20.27 -1.94 8.29
N ASP A 501 21.40 -2.51 7.89
CA ASP A 501 22.70 -2.22 8.49
C ASP A 501 23.14 -0.76 8.29
N VAL A 502 22.98 -0.23 7.07
CA VAL A 502 23.24 1.17 6.72
C VAL A 502 22.30 2.10 7.49
N GLY A 503 21.02 1.75 7.55
CA GLY A 503 20.02 2.51 8.29
C GLY A 503 20.31 2.57 9.79
N ALA A 504 20.61 1.42 10.40
CA ALA A 504 20.97 1.32 11.81
C ALA A 504 22.21 2.15 12.16
N ALA A 505 23.26 2.09 11.33
CA ALA A 505 24.46 2.90 11.51
C ALA A 505 24.16 4.41 11.45
N LYS A 506 23.42 4.86 10.44
CA LYS A 506 23.03 6.28 10.30
C LYS A 506 22.16 6.75 11.48
N VAL A 507 21.18 5.95 11.92
CA VAL A 507 20.34 6.29 13.10
C VAL A 507 21.16 6.35 14.38
N TYR A 508 22.08 5.40 14.57
CA TYR A 508 23.01 5.42 15.69
C TYR A 508 23.83 6.72 15.72
N GLU A 509 24.44 7.09 14.60
CA GLU A 509 25.23 8.32 14.47
C GLU A 509 24.40 9.59 14.71
N LEU A 510 23.18 9.65 14.18
CA LEU A 510 22.27 10.78 14.35
C LEU A 510 21.93 11.04 15.83
N LEU A 511 21.61 9.98 16.57
CA LEU A 511 21.24 10.06 17.99
C LEU A 511 22.45 10.14 18.93
N GLN A 512 23.63 9.71 18.49
CA GLN A 512 24.89 9.89 19.21
C GLN A 512 25.45 11.30 19.04
N GLY A 513 25.23 11.90 17.86
CA GLY A 513 25.71 13.23 17.51
C GLY A 513 25.04 14.33 18.33
N LYS A 514 25.57 15.56 18.19
CA LYS A 514 24.97 16.78 18.75
C LYS A 514 24.01 17.46 17.75
N ILE A 515 23.49 16.68 16.80
CA ILE A 515 22.65 17.20 15.71
C ILE A 515 21.33 17.71 16.30
N TYR A 516 20.70 16.90 17.16
CA TYR A 516 19.50 17.29 17.88
C TYR A 516 19.83 17.82 19.27
N ARG A 517 19.12 18.86 19.70
CA ARG A 517 19.30 19.44 21.04
C ARG A 517 18.65 18.61 22.14
N SER A 518 17.47 18.06 21.86
CA SER A 518 16.62 17.36 22.85
C SER A 518 16.54 15.85 22.63
N VAL A 519 16.87 15.35 21.45
CA VAL A 519 16.67 13.94 21.07
C VAL A 519 18.01 13.23 20.88
N GLY A 520 18.41 12.35 21.79
CA GLY A 520 19.63 11.57 21.62
C GLY A 520 19.73 10.38 22.57
N TRP A 521 20.78 9.56 22.42
CA TRP A 521 21.01 8.42 23.31
C TRP A 521 21.21 8.85 24.76
N ASN A 522 21.92 9.96 24.99
CA ASN A 522 22.07 10.52 26.34
C ASN A 522 20.71 10.88 26.94
N THR A 523 19.78 11.46 26.17
CA THR A 523 18.43 11.75 26.64
C THR A 523 17.73 10.49 27.16
N LEU A 524 17.80 9.37 26.42
CA LEU A 524 17.24 8.09 26.86
C LEU A 524 17.84 7.64 28.20
N PHE A 525 19.17 7.52 28.28
CA PHE A 525 19.85 6.99 29.46
C PHE A 525 19.76 7.93 30.68
N ASP A 526 19.78 9.25 30.46
CA ASP A 526 19.55 10.25 31.50
C ASP A 526 18.11 10.16 32.03
N CYS A 527 17.11 10.00 31.15
CA CYS A 527 15.72 9.81 31.57
C CYS A 527 15.54 8.57 32.45
N LEU A 528 16.12 7.42 32.06
CA LEU A 528 16.08 6.20 32.88
C LEU A 528 16.69 6.43 34.27
N SER A 529 17.85 7.11 34.31
CA SER A 529 18.56 7.43 35.57
C SER A 529 17.78 8.41 36.44
N ILE A 530 17.13 9.42 35.85
CA ILE A 530 16.29 10.39 36.57
C ILE A 530 15.11 9.68 37.24
N TYR A 531 14.44 8.77 36.53
CA TYR A 531 13.31 8.02 37.08
C TYR A 531 13.76 7.05 38.18
N GLU A 532 14.87 6.36 38.00
CA GLU A 532 15.47 5.52 39.03
C GLU A 532 15.72 6.32 40.33
N GLU A 533 16.37 7.48 40.23
CA GLU A 533 16.68 8.33 41.38
C GLU A 533 15.42 8.88 42.06
N LYS A 534 14.38 9.21 41.30
CA LYS A 534 13.07 9.62 41.86
C LYS A 534 12.43 8.48 42.66
N PHE A 535 12.45 7.25 42.13
CA PHE A 535 11.90 6.10 42.84
C PHE A 535 12.72 5.76 44.09
N LYS A 536 14.06 5.75 44.00
CA LYS A 536 14.94 5.54 45.16
C LYS A 536 14.69 6.54 46.29
N LYS A 537 14.61 7.84 45.96
CA LYS A 537 14.32 8.88 46.96
C LYS A 537 12.97 8.69 47.63
N SER A 538 11.98 8.20 46.89
CA SER A 538 10.65 7.93 47.43
C SER A 538 10.66 6.75 48.39
N LEU A 539 11.36 5.65 48.07
CA LEU A 539 11.52 4.49 48.96
C LEU A 539 12.31 4.80 50.25
N GLN A 540 13.19 5.80 50.22
CA GLN A 540 13.94 6.25 51.40
C GLN A 540 13.11 7.09 52.37
N SER A 541 11.92 7.55 51.96
CA SER A 541 11.02 8.35 52.78
C SER A 541 9.84 7.49 53.26
N PRO A 542 9.74 7.14 54.57
CA PRO A 542 8.77 6.17 55.08
C PRO A 542 7.30 6.60 54.95
N THR A 543 7.03 7.84 54.55
CA THR A 543 5.68 8.39 54.32
C THR A 543 5.40 8.70 52.84
N SER A 544 6.36 8.48 51.93
CA SER A 544 6.20 8.78 50.51
C SER A 544 5.71 7.56 49.75
N MET A 545 4.61 7.71 49.00
CA MET A 545 4.26 6.72 47.98
C MET A 545 5.22 6.84 46.80
N LEU A 546 5.39 5.76 46.04
CA LEU A 546 6.09 5.82 44.76
C LEU A 546 5.32 6.78 43.84
N PRO A 547 6.00 7.68 43.11
CA PRO A 547 5.35 8.57 42.16
C PRO A 547 4.75 7.77 41.01
N ASP A 548 3.64 8.25 40.44
CA ASP A 548 3.11 7.70 39.20
C ASP A 548 4.08 7.93 38.04
N PHE A 549 4.11 6.99 37.10
CA PHE A 549 4.88 7.14 35.87
C PHE A 549 4.01 7.88 34.83
N PRO A 550 4.39 9.10 34.38
CA PRO A 550 3.61 9.83 33.39
C PRO A 550 3.49 9.06 32.08
N GLU A 551 2.26 8.86 31.59
CA GLU A 551 1.99 8.08 30.37
C GLU A 551 2.73 8.63 29.13
N ALA A 552 2.82 9.95 29.02
CA ALA A 552 3.55 10.60 27.93
C ALA A 552 5.06 10.27 27.95
N ASP A 553 5.66 10.21 29.13
CA ASP A 553 7.08 9.86 29.28
C ASP A 553 7.29 8.37 29.02
N ALA A 554 6.35 7.51 29.46
CA ALA A 554 6.40 6.08 29.19
C ALA A 554 6.32 5.79 27.68
N GLN A 555 5.41 6.45 26.95
CA GLN A 555 5.31 6.33 25.49
C GLN A 555 6.58 6.79 24.78
N ALA A 556 7.17 7.91 25.19
CA ALA A 556 8.44 8.39 24.65
C ALA A 556 9.58 7.38 24.89
N LEU A 557 9.69 6.83 26.11
CA LEU A 557 10.69 5.81 26.44
C LEU A 557 10.48 4.53 25.62
N VAL A 558 9.25 4.04 25.47
CA VAL A 558 8.95 2.88 24.60
C VAL A 558 9.40 3.13 23.17
N ALA A 559 9.13 4.32 22.62
CA ALA A 559 9.57 4.66 21.26
C ALA A 559 11.10 4.69 21.15
N TYR A 560 11.81 5.27 22.12
CA TYR A 560 13.28 5.22 22.17
C TYR A 560 13.82 3.78 22.25
N LEU A 561 13.20 2.95 23.07
CA LEU A 561 13.59 1.55 23.26
C LEU A 561 13.37 0.74 21.97
N ALA A 562 12.34 1.05 21.19
CA ALA A 562 12.13 0.46 19.87
C ALA A 562 13.23 0.89 18.86
N VAL A 563 13.70 2.14 18.91
CA VAL A 563 14.86 2.58 18.11
C VAL A 563 16.12 1.84 18.55
N LEU A 564 16.39 1.79 19.86
CA LEU A 564 17.55 1.10 20.44
C LEU A 564 17.58 -0.38 20.02
N GLN A 565 16.43 -1.07 20.13
CA GLN A 565 16.30 -2.47 19.73
C GLN A 565 16.68 -2.65 18.25
N LYS A 566 16.08 -1.87 17.34
CA LYS A 566 16.34 -1.97 15.89
C LYS A 566 17.79 -1.66 15.52
N VAL A 567 18.36 -0.62 16.12
CA VAL A 567 19.77 -0.23 15.91
C VAL A 567 20.71 -1.36 16.34
N VAL A 568 20.46 -1.98 17.48
CA VAL A 568 21.29 -3.08 17.98
C VAL A 568 21.11 -4.35 17.15
N GLU A 569 19.87 -4.70 16.78
CA GLU A 569 19.55 -5.89 15.98
C GLU A 569 20.18 -5.86 14.59
N ASN A 570 20.10 -4.73 13.90
CA ASN A 570 20.51 -4.61 12.49
C ASN A 570 21.89 -3.98 12.29
N GLY A 571 22.48 -3.36 13.32
CA GLY A 571 23.80 -2.74 13.22
C GLY A 571 24.90 -3.71 12.79
N ASN A 572 25.91 -3.18 12.09
CA ASN A 572 27.04 -3.99 11.61
C ASN A 572 27.72 -4.72 12.80
N PRO A 573 27.88 -6.06 12.76
CA PRO A 573 28.45 -6.84 13.87
C PRO A 573 29.83 -6.39 14.36
N SER A 574 30.62 -5.75 13.49
CA SER A 574 31.96 -5.24 13.84
C SER A 574 31.91 -3.93 14.61
N GLU A 575 30.89 -3.10 14.35
CA GLU A 575 30.75 -1.76 14.90
C GLU A 575 29.87 -1.75 16.15
N ARG A 576 28.71 -2.44 16.09
CA ARG A 576 27.70 -2.40 17.15
C ARG A 576 28.18 -2.85 18.53
N ARG A 577 29.25 -3.66 18.57
CA ARG A 577 29.92 -4.09 19.81
C ARG A 577 30.51 -2.93 20.62
N LYS A 578 30.71 -1.77 20.01
CA LYS A 578 31.33 -0.58 20.64
C LYS A 578 30.33 0.55 20.91
N TRP A 579 29.10 0.42 20.48
CA TRP A 579 28.12 1.51 20.46
C TRP A 579 27.56 1.83 21.85
N PHE A 580 27.20 0.81 22.62
CA PHE A 580 26.63 0.97 23.96
C PHE A 580 27.48 0.21 24.98
N PRO A 581 28.51 0.86 25.55
CA PRO A 581 29.43 0.20 26.50
C PRO A 581 28.79 -0.03 27.87
N ASP A 582 27.78 0.74 28.24
CA ASP A 582 27.01 0.58 29.48
C ASP A 582 25.52 0.40 29.15
N ILE A 583 25.00 -0.76 29.52
CA ILE A 583 23.59 -1.14 29.34
C ILE A 583 22.85 -1.29 30.67
N GLU A 584 23.53 -1.12 31.81
CA GLU A 584 22.94 -1.29 33.15
C GLU A 584 21.68 -0.43 33.35
N PRO A 585 21.61 0.84 32.91
CA PRO A 585 20.43 1.67 33.13
C PRO A 585 19.12 1.08 32.58
N LEU A 586 19.17 0.21 31.56
CA LEU A 586 17.99 -0.47 31.01
C LEU A 586 17.31 -1.41 32.02
N PHE A 587 18.05 -1.88 33.03
CA PHE A 587 17.56 -2.84 34.01
C PHE A 587 16.95 -2.15 35.24
N LYS A 588 17.39 -0.93 35.53
CA LYS A 588 17.17 -0.28 36.83
C LYS A 588 15.72 0.08 37.11
N LEU A 589 14.86 0.10 36.10
CA LEU A 589 13.43 0.36 36.26
C LEU A 589 12.58 -0.92 36.42
N LEU A 590 13.12 -2.11 36.17
CA LEU A 590 12.33 -3.35 36.08
C LEU A 590 11.69 -3.77 37.42
N SER A 591 12.35 -3.47 38.54
CA SER A 591 11.91 -3.85 39.89
C SER A 591 10.83 -2.95 40.50
N TYR A 592 10.48 -1.82 39.87
CA TYR A 592 9.50 -0.89 40.44
C TYR A 592 8.07 -1.22 40.01
N GLU A 593 7.14 -1.20 40.97
CA GLU A 593 5.71 -1.48 40.75
C GLU A 593 5.04 -0.45 39.83
N ASN A 594 5.35 0.84 40.01
CA ASN A 594 4.70 1.92 39.28
C ASN A 594 5.16 2.07 37.82
N VAL A 595 6.13 1.27 37.36
CA VAL A 595 6.55 1.24 35.96
C VAL A 595 5.54 0.41 35.16
N PRO A 596 4.92 0.95 34.10
CA PRO A 596 3.89 0.23 33.36
C PRO A 596 4.40 -1.10 32.77
N PRO A 597 3.60 -2.18 32.79
CA PRO A 597 3.99 -3.49 32.26
C PRO A 597 4.47 -3.46 30.80
N TYR A 598 3.86 -2.62 29.97
CA TYR A 598 4.28 -2.46 28.57
C TYR A 598 5.67 -1.79 28.43
N LEU A 599 6.03 -0.89 29.34
CA LEU A 599 7.35 -0.25 29.37
C LEU A 599 8.42 -1.23 29.87
N LYS A 600 8.10 -2.03 30.90
CA LYS A 600 8.95 -3.18 31.30
C LYS A 600 9.12 -4.16 30.13
N GLY A 601 8.02 -4.41 29.42
CA GLY A 601 7.97 -5.12 28.14
C GLY A 601 9.04 -4.64 27.15
N ALA A 602 9.00 -3.35 26.82
CA ALA A 602 9.92 -2.71 25.90
C ALA A 602 11.38 -2.76 26.40
N LEU A 603 11.65 -2.50 27.68
CA LEU A 603 12.99 -2.57 28.26
C LEU A 603 13.61 -3.95 28.04
N ARG A 604 12.87 -5.03 28.36
CA ARG A 604 13.36 -6.41 28.18
C ARG A 604 13.56 -6.77 26.72
N ASN A 605 12.69 -6.32 25.81
CA ASN A 605 12.87 -6.55 24.37
C ASN A 605 14.14 -5.84 23.85
N SER A 606 14.41 -4.60 24.26
CA SER A 606 15.66 -3.91 23.91
C SER A 606 16.89 -4.58 24.53
N ILE A 607 16.80 -5.04 25.79
CA ILE A 607 17.87 -5.82 26.44
C ILE A 607 18.15 -7.12 25.67
N THR A 608 17.11 -7.80 25.19
CA THR A 608 17.23 -9.05 24.42
C THR A 608 18.08 -8.87 23.17
N ALA A 609 18.01 -7.71 22.51
CA ALA A 609 18.84 -7.41 21.34
C ALA A 609 20.35 -7.47 21.65
N PHE A 610 20.77 -7.10 22.87
CA PHE A 610 22.17 -7.12 23.28
C PHE A 610 22.75 -8.52 23.48
N VAL A 611 21.92 -9.53 23.75
CA VAL A 611 22.36 -10.91 24.00
C VAL A 611 23.13 -11.47 22.81
N LYS A 612 22.72 -11.13 21.58
CA LYS A 612 23.34 -11.60 20.32
C LYS A 612 24.53 -10.74 19.87
N VAL A 613 24.90 -9.70 20.60
CA VAL A 613 25.97 -8.78 20.20
C VAL A 613 27.35 -9.34 20.49
N SER A 614 27.56 -9.91 21.69
CA SER A 614 28.80 -10.58 22.08
C SER A 614 28.60 -11.48 23.30
N PRO A 615 29.44 -12.52 23.50
CA PRO A 615 29.40 -13.34 24.70
C PRO A 615 29.56 -12.52 26.00
N GLN A 616 30.42 -11.50 25.99
CA GLN A 616 30.63 -10.64 27.15
C GLN A 616 29.36 -9.87 27.54
N LEU A 617 28.63 -9.36 26.56
CA LEU A 617 27.35 -8.70 26.80
C LEU A 617 26.27 -9.70 27.25
N LYS A 618 26.27 -10.94 26.71
CA LYS A 618 25.38 -12.00 27.20
C LYS A 618 25.58 -12.28 28.69
N ASP A 619 26.84 -12.40 29.13
CA ASP A 619 27.18 -12.62 30.55
C ASP A 619 26.80 -11.41 31.43
N ALA A 620 27.01 -10.19 30.93
CA ALA A 620 26.60 -8.96 31.62
C ALA A 620 25.07 -8.88 31.75
N VAL A 621 24.32 -9.18 30.69
CA VAL A 621 22.85 -9.23 30.72
C VAL A 621 22.36 -10.25 31.74
N TRP A 622 22.98 -11.43 31.80
CA TRP A 622 22.62 -12.44 32.81
C TRP A 622 22.84 -11.92 34.24
N SER A 623 23.99 -11.30 34.49
CA SER A 623 24.34 -10.74 35.80
C SER A 623 23.35 -9.63 36.22
N TYR A 624 22.99 -8.73 35.30
CA TYR A 624 22.03 -7.66 35.57
C TYR A 624 20.60 -8.17 35.73
N LEU A 625 20.21 -9.24 35.01
CA LEU A 625 18.91 -9.87 35.19
C LEU A 625 18.76 -10.42 36.63
N GLU A 626 19.79 -11.11 37.13
CA GLU A 626 19.83 -11.61 38.51
C GLU A 626 19.78 -10.47 39.55
N GLN A 627 20.45 -9.36 39.26
CA GLN A 627 20.53 -8.22 40.18
C GLN A 627 19.23 -7.39 40.23
N TYR A 628 18.57 -7.16 39.11
CA TYR A 628 17.51 -6.16 38.98
C TYR A 628 16.12 -6.72 38.69
N ASP A 629 16.00 -7.86 38.00
CA ASP A 629 14.71 -8.37 37.49
C ASP A 629 14.25 -9.65 38.22
N LEU A 630 15.17 -10.34 38.91
CA LEU A 630 14.92 -11.54 39.69
C LEU A 630 15.17 -11.30 41.20
N PRO A 631 14.53 -10.34 41.89
CA PRO A 631 14.81 -10.10 43.29
C PRO A 631 14.35 -11.28 44.17
N VAL A 632 15.26 -12.22 44.42
CA VAL A 632 15.15 -13.24 45.47
C VAL A 632 15.37 -12.53 46.80
N VAL A 633 14.32 -12.36 47.59
CA VAL A 633 14.48 -11.96 49.00
C VAL A 633 15.11 -13.12 49.75
N THR A 634 16.43 -13.13 49.92
CA THR A 634 17.06 -13.92 50.99
C THR A 634 16.75 -13.23 52.31
N VAL A 635 15.64 -13.61 52.95
CA VAL A 635 15.35 -13.20 54.32
C VAL A 635 16.47 -13.77 55.22
N PRO A 636 17.20 -12.96 55.99
CA PRO A 636 18.09 -13.48 57.03
C PRO A 636 17.27 -14.33 58.00
N PRO A 637 17.74 -15.51 58.43
CA PRO A 637 16.97 -16.35 59.35
C PRO A 637 16.74 -15.60 60.67
N GLY A 638 15.49 -15.15 60.90
CA GLY A 638 15.09 -14.49 62.15
C GLY A 638 14.26 -13.20 62.05
N GLN A 639 14.02 -12.63 60.87
CA GLN A 639 13.15 -11.45 60.72
C GLN A 639 11.96 -11.72 59.79
N HIS A 640 10.74 -11.73 60.34
CA HIS A 640 9.52 -11.70 59.54
C HIS A 640 9.20 -10.24 59.18
N ALA A 641 9.79 -9.74 58.10
CA ALA A 641 9.19 -8.62 57.39
C ALA A 641 8.27 -9.20 56.32
N ALA A 642 6.97 -8.90 56.39
CA ALA A 642 6.02 -9.15 55.31
C ALA A 642 6.27 -8.15 54.17
N THR A 643 7.49 -8.13 53.63
CA THR A 643 7.84 -7.28 52.49
C THR A 643 7.34 -7.99 51.25
N GLN A 644 6.30 -7.44 50.63
CA GLN A 644 5.76 -7.92 49.37
C GLN A 644 6.88 -7.95 48.31
N VAL A 645 7.10 -9.12 47.72
CA VAL A 645 8.15 -9.31 46.69
C VAL A 645 7.54 -9.03 45.33
N TYR A 646 8.03 -7.99 44.67
CA TYR A 646 7.62 -7.59 43.33
C TYR A 646 8.42 -8.35 42.27
N ASP A 647 8.27 -9.68 42.24
CA ASP A 647 8.91 -10.56 41.24
C ASP A 647 8.01 -10.78 40.01
N MET A 648 8.50 -11.54 39.03
CA MET A 648 7.73 -11.90 37.84
C MET A 648 6.44 -12.68 38.13
N ARG A 649 6.34 -13.38 39.28
CA ARG A 649 5.09 -14.06 39.67
C ARG A 649 4.06 -13.04 40.15
N PHE A 650 4.49 -12.03 40.90
CA PHE A 650 3.62 -10.91 41.27
C PHE A 650 3.15 -10.15 40.03
N GLU A 651 4.07 -9.79 39.13
CA GLU A 651 3.75 -9.09 37.87
C GLU A 651 2.70 -9.87 37.06
N LEU A 652 2.89 -11.18 36.86
CA LEU A 652 1.94 -12.02 36.13
C LEU A 652 0.58 -12.12 36.83
N ASN A 653 0.55 -12.49 38.11
CA ASN A 653 -0.69 -12.87 38.79
C ASN A 653 -1.50 -11.67 39.29
N GLU A 654 -0.84 -10.59 39.71
CA GLU A 654 -1.49 -9.46 40.37
C GLU A 654 -1.60 -8.22 39.47
N VAL A 655 -0.71 -8.07 38.48
CA VAL A 655 -0.72 -6.89 37.59
C VAL A 655 -1.30 -7.24 36.22
N GLU A 656 -0.69 -8.19 35.51
CA GLU A 656 -1.04 -8.50 34.11
C GLU A 656 -2.31 -9.34 33.98
N ALA A 657 -2.53 -10.33 34.86
CA ALA A 657 -3.75 -11.14 34.85
C ALA A 657 -5.03 -10.31 35.02
N ARG A 658 -4.97 -9.21 35.79
CA ARG A 658 -6.10 -8.28 35.96
C ARG A 658 -6.40 -7.46 34.70
N ARG A 659 -5.42 -7.31 33.81
CA ARG A 659 -5.49 -6.51 32.58
C ARG A 659 -5.69 -7.37 31.33
N GLU A 660 -5.65 -8.69 31.45
CA GLU A 660 -5.69 -9.66 30.34
C GLU A 660 -4.67 -9.37 29.22
N SER A 661 -3.56 -8.71 29.57
CA SER A 661 -2.49 -8.30 28.66
C SER A 661 -1.15 -8.57 29.34
N TYR A 662 -0.28 -9.30 28.64
CA TYR A 662 0.94 -9.89 29.22
C TYR A 662 2.26 -9.40 28.59
N PRO A 663 2.44 -8.11 28.27
CA PRO A 663 3.64 -7.62 27.58
C PRO A 663 4.94 -7.82 28.37
N SER A 664 4.89 -7.71 29.70
CA SER A 664 6.01 -7.87 30.65
C SER A 664 6.41 -9.34 30.76
N THR A 665 5.43 -10.24 30.90
CA THR A 665 5.68 -11.69 30.96
C THR A 665 6.22 -12.24 29.64
N ILE A 666 5.63 -11.86 28.50
CA ILE A 666 6.08 -12.34 27.18
C ILE A 666 7.53 -11.88 26.92
N SER A 667 7.85 -10.62 27.20
CA SER A 667 9.21 -10.11 26.99
C SER A 667 10.24 -10.76 27.92
N PHE A 668 9.86 -11.08 29.16
CA PHE A 668 10.70 -11.83 30.08
C PHE A 668 11.02 -13.22 29.55
N LEU A 669 10.01 -13.95 29.05
CA LEU A 669 10.21 -15.25 28.43
C LEU A 669 11.12 -15.17 27.19
N ASN A 670 10.93 -14.14 26.35
CA ASN A 670 11.80 -13.91 25.19
C ASN A 670 13.26 -13.67 25.59
N LEU A 671 13.49 -12.87 26.63
CA LEU A 671 14.82 -12.60 27.16
C LEU A 671 15.49 -13.87 27.71
N VAL A 672 14.78 -14.63 28.55
CA VAL A 672 15.28 -15.90 29.09
C VAL A 672 15.59 -16.88 27.96
N ASN A 673 14.69 -17.03 26.99
CA ASN A 673 14.90 -17.89 25.82
C ASN A 673 16.16 -17.49 25.04
N ALA A 674 16.40 -16.20 24.83
CA ALA A 674 17.59 -15.72 24.15
C ALA A 674 18.88 -15.98 24.96
N LEU A 675 18.81 -15.95 26.29
CA LEU A 675 19.94 -16.19 27.17
C LEU A 675 20.32 -17.68 27.28
N ILE A 676 19.34 -18.59 27.21
CA ILE A 676 19.59 -20.03 27.30
C ILE A 676 19.82 -20.71 25.94
N ALA A 677 19.45 -20.05 24.84
CA ALA A 677 19.83 -20.44 23.48
C ALA A 677 21.35 -20.25 23.25
#